data_AF-A0A229XQT1-F1
#
_entry.id   AF-A0A229XQT1-F1
#
_cell.length_a   1.000
_cell.length_b   1.000
_cell.length_c   1.000
_cell.angle_alpha   90.00
_cell.angle_beta   90.00
_cell.angle_gamma   90.00
#
_symmetry.space_group_name_H-M   'P 1'
#
loop_
_entity.id
_entity.type
_entity.pdbx_description
1 polymer ?
#
loop_
_entity_poly.entity_id
_entity_poly.type
_entity_poly.pdbx_seq_one_letter_code
_entity_poly.pdbx_strand_id
1 'polypeptide(L)'
;MLSFSLPSFSFLPSWKRQTVFDIPPVRVHDVDTAHEKPARALKHLLKLNHANHAILYNERKFHNHAPHILSSAFLQGADADDLNRVYEAESKTLEPWIDSPGEISTYDWRDFLGRREYQRAFVDFFEDELVRHGYDWKKVVADYLFSGKEPLFSSLVADLGHPLIHLGYAFEMSSREVAMEALGLVATCYSDIHKYIDDSSYSRADSSYHSSSLFEILAKVRADKRFKGVFATPGDHNLETLFRHHEAALLDHWNAWKIEDPVPQFRESQQLAAAVLTATQADPTEKYDFFLVHILTTSHAVRILLPLIPARFQVPLVRQWWLMTLAVYIAQLRPEIDLGRIRNYDPQGRDWKWTAKQAVKSKHSTDAHYVKALRAMREAAATWGDSDGLYLKAAVKFAEEFDGWGGFVSPEKSETDVDASLYLHAELLPNIRHITFYISIPANLGSQNIQPLITLSESRRSVSVSLPAPFDHVADTIKLPARVNEASRRVLATSRQGDAATADNDSGVRRREFSFRMQIDEPDDSLPSKDPLIDDFVPWTAADMSPSTRLRCSGCENVILNNPRCADGSGDTSPAGWTWKDLPSGNWAEMMDFWHCHKPDPPEGHRHVEDPNAQTKGYGAANQVVATAGTVLVDVATFLVSEADCGGLKKVQQPTPEESAQKKEISLNCANCNASIGIEDAVAQGWRLFKTSLSASIHDPTTWETHPIETIVAAQLLELIERQSARRFVIHCGRPNGLLLWVFNPDFRYSSSSAEHTISSQRAMKVLFQEVGDVDTILNPARGSSLSLEEVRLPEYVYEAVERDLEARNEMLPASARAFREWKVGALHRSERM
;
A
#
# COMPACT_ATOMS: atom_id res chain seq x y z
N MET A 1 25.99 -54.07 2.13
CA MET A 1 25.44 -53.69 3.45
C MET A 1 26.32 -52.58 4.02
N LEU A 2 25.94 -51.33 3.82
CA LEU A 2 26.59 -50.17 4.44
C LEU A 2 25.47 -49.37 5.10
N SER A 3 25.46 -49.41 6.43
CA SER A 3 24.53 -48.71 7.31
C SER A 3 24.86 -47.22 7.28
N PHE A 4 24.01 -46.40 6.68
CA PHE A 4 24.08 -44.95 6.84
C PHE A 4 23.47 -44.58 8.19
N SER A 5 24.32 -44.18 9.14
CA SER A 5 23.88 -43.51 10.36
C SER A 5 23.40 -42.10 10.02
N LEU A 6 22.19 -41.75 10.46
CA LEU A 6 21.68 -40.38 10.42
C LEU A 6 22.64 -39.42 11.17
N PRO A 7 22.82 -38.16 10.72
CA PRO A 7 23.63 -37.19 11.45
C PRO A 7 23.02 -36.94 12.83
N SER A 8 23.82 -37.04 13.88
CA SER A 8 23.37 -36.74 15.24
C SER A 8 23.11 -35.24 15.39
N PHE A 9 21.92 -34.88 15.85
CA PHE A 9 21.57 -33.52 16.29
C PHE A 9 22.41 -33.14 17.52
N SER A 10 23.50 -32.40 17.32
CA SER A 10 24.37 -31.93 18.40
C SER A 10 24.72 -30.46 18.26
N PHE A 11 23.73 -29.56 18.24
CA PHE A 11 23.96 -28.10 18.25
C PHE A 11 22.88 -27.32 18.99
N LEU A 12 22.68 -27.63 20.28
CA LEU A 12 22.10 -26.75 21.30
C LEU A 12 22.78 -27.10 22.63
N PRO A 13 23.17 -26.15 23.51
CA PRO A 13 23.88 -26.46 24.75
C PRO A 13 23.02 -27.33 25.66
N SER A 14 23.27 -28.65 25.72
CA SER A 14 22.65 -29.64 26.63
C SER A 14 21.18 -29.44 27.05
N TRP A 15 20.30 -28.98 26.15
CA TRP A 15 18.86 -28.80 26.41
C TRP A 15 18.06 -30.11 26.43
N LYS A 16 18.63 -31.20 26.97
CA LYS A 16 17.86 -32.37 27.47
C LYS A 16 17.15 -32.06 28.81
N ARG A 17 16.67 -30.83 28.99
CA ARG A 17 15.74 -30.46 30.07
C ARG A 17 14.33 -30.58 29.49
N GLN A 18 13.70 -31.73 29.77
CA GLN A 18 12.27 -32.09 29.65
C GLN A 18 11.47 -31.33 28.57
N THR A 19 11.31 -31.96 27.40
CA THR A 19 10.19 -31.68 26.49
C THR A 19 8.86 -31.89 27.25
N VAL A 20 7.94 -30.92 27.15
CA VAL A 20 6.64 -30.99 27.85
C VAL A 20 5.65 -31.86 27.08
N PHE A 21 5.57 -31.64 25.76
CA PHE A 21 4.74 -32.45 24.87
C PHE A 21 5.66 -33.42 24.11
N ASP A 22 5.87 -34.60 24.68
CA ASP A 22 6.70 -35.65 24.07
C ASP A 22 5.92 -36.37 22.96
N ILE A 23 5.97 -35.82 21.75
CA ILE A 23 5.32 -36.35 20.56
C ILE A 23 6.33 -36.47 19.40
N PRO A 24 6.20 -37.48 18.52
CA PRO A 24 7.12 -37.63 17.41
C PRO A 24 7.00 -36.45 16.42
N PRO A 25 8.11 -35.99 15.81
CA PRO A 25 8.06 -34.98 14.75
C PRO A 25 7.23 -35.46 13.56
N VAL A 26 6.55 -34.53 12.88
CA VAL A 26 5.94 -34.82 11.58
C VAL A 26 7.04 -35.15 10.57
N ARG A 27 6.67 -35.81 9.47
CA ARG A 27 7.61 -36.03 8.37
C ARG A 27 7.98 -34.68 7.77
N VAL A 28 9.27 -34.35 7.79
CA VAL A 28 9.80 -33.18 7.08
C VAL A 28 10.07 -33.55 5.63
N HIS A 29 9.62 -32.72 4.71
CA HIS A 29 9.75 -32.89 3.28
C HIS A 29 10.77 -31.90 2.74
N ASP A 30 11.98 -32.37 2.42
CA ASP A 30 13.00 -31.53 1.78
C ASP A 30 12.66 -31.33 0.29
N VAL A 31 11.85 -30.32 0.00
CA VAL A 31 11.42 -30.01 -1.37
C VAL A 31 12.55 -29.44 -2.22
N ASP A 32 13.58 -28.87 -1.60
CA ASP A 32 14.68 -28.24 -2.32
C ASP A 32 15.58 -29.26 -3.01
N THR A 33 15.73 -30.46 -2.43
CA THR A 33 16.54 -31.55 -2.98
C THR A 33 15.73 -32.66 -3.66
N ALA A 34 14.39 -32.61 -3.59
CA ALA A 34 13.53 -33.64 -4.14
C ALA A 34 13.61 -33.76 -5.69
N HIS A 35 13.70 -35.00 -6.18
CA HIS A 35 13.83 -35.29 -7.61
C HIS A 35 12.49 -35.60 -8.32
N GLU A 36 11.46 -35.95 -7.56
CA GLU A 36 10.15 -36.34 -8.08
C GLU A 36 9.45 -35.16 -8.79
N LYS A 37 8.78 -35.41 -9.93
CA LYS A 37 8.14 -34.35 -10.74
C LYS A 37 7.20 -33.47 -9.90
N PRO A 38 6.30 -33.99 -9.04
CA PRO A 38 5.41 -33.15 -8.23
C PRO A 38 6.16 -32.32 -7.19
N ALA A 39 7.20 -32.88 -6.56
CA ALA A 39 8.00 -32.15 -5.57
C ALA A 39 8.80 -31.00 -6.20
N ARG A 40 9.33 -31.19 -7.42
CA ARG A 40 9.95 -30.10 -8.18
C ARG A 40 8.94 -29.03 -8.57
N ALA A 41 7.73 -29.41 -9.00
CA ALA A 41 6.67 -28.46 -9.30
C ALA A 41 6.33 -27.62 -8.07
N LEU A 42 6.12 -28.26 -6.90
CA LEU A 42 5.90 -27.56 -5.64
C LEU A 42 7.03 -26.57 -5.33
N LYS A 43 8.29 -27.02 -5.38
CA LYS A 43 9.45 -26.14 -5.17
C LYS A 43 9.42 -24.91 -6.07
N HIS A 44 9.21 -25.10 -7.38
CA HIS A 44 9.20 -24.00 -8.33
C HIS A 44 8.04 -23.04 -8.10
N LEU A 45 6.85 -23.55 -7.77
CA LEU A 45 5.67 -22.73 -7.50
C LEU A 45 5.79 -21.93 -6.20
N LEU A 46 6.38 -22.51 -5.15
CA LEU A 46 6.69 -21.77 -3.91
C LEU A 46 7.66 -20.62 -4.18
N LYS A 47 8.72 -20.85 -4.96
CA LYS A 47 9.68 -19.79 -5.33
C LYS A 47 9.07 -18.74 -6.24
N LEU A 48 8.21 -19.16 -7.17
CA LEU A 48 7.48 -18.25 -8.05
C LEU A 48 6.51 -17.37 -7.26
N ASN A 49 5.80 -17.95 -6.27
CA ASN A 49 4.96 -17.19 -5.35
C ASN A 49 5.77 -16.14 -4.60
N HIS A 50 6.85 -16.58 -3.95
CA HIS A 50 7.74 -15.74 -3.17
C HIS A 50 8.30 -14.56 -3.96
N ALA A 51 8.70 -14.80 -5.21
CA ALA A 51 9.26 -13.77 -6.08
C ALA A 51 8.22 -12.76 -6.58
N ASN A 52 6.98 -13.18 -6.82
CA ASN A 52 6.02 -12.38 -7.56
C ASN A 52 4.93 -11.73 -6.70
N HIS A 53 4.53 -12.34 -5.58
CA HIS A 53 3.33 -11.93 -4.86
C HIS A 53 3.61 -11.54 -3.42
N ALA A 54 2.93 -10.49 -2.97
CA ALA A 54 2.96 -10.03 -1.60
C ALA A 54 2.43 -11.08 -0.62
N ILE A 55 2.91 -11.04 0.63
CA ILE A 55 2.43 -11.92 1.71
C ILE A 55 1.06 -11.47 2.26
N LEU A 56 0.71 -10.20 2.07
CA LEU A 56 -0.59 -9.60 2.35
C LEU A 56 -1.16 -8.94 1.09
N TYR A 57 -2.45 -9.14 0.81
CA TYR A 57 -3.17 -8.58 -0.34
C TYR A 57 -4.52 -7.97 0.08
N ASN A 58 -5.25 -7.37 -0.87
CA ASN A 58 -6.53 -6.71 -0.66
C ASN A 58 -6.42 -5.61 0.39
N GLU A 59 -5.66 -4.56 0.05
CA GLU A 59 -5.31 -3.48 1.00
C GLU A 59 -4.60 -4.00 2.26
N ARG A 60 -3.83 -5.09 2.09
CA ARG A 60 -3.09 -5.78 3.17
C ARG A 60 -3.98 -6.39 4.26
N LYS A 61 -5.27 -6.63 3.99
CA LYS A 61 -6.21 -7.25 4.92
C LYS A 61 -6.13 -8.77 4.94
N PHE A 62 -5.83 -9.39 3.80
CA PHE A 62 -5.83 -10.84 3.63
C PHE A 62 -4.43 -11.41 3.41
N HIS A 63 -4.25 -12.71 3.68
CA HIS A 63 -2.94 -13.38 3.66
C HIS A 63 -2.79 -14.24 2.42
N ASN A 64 -1.61 -14.24 1.81
CA ASN A 64 -1.31 -15.13 0.69
C ASN A 64 -1.32 -16.61 1.15
N HIS A 65 -2.30 -17.39 0.67
CA HIS A 65 -2.46 -18.81 1.03
C HIS A 65 -1.78 -19.78 0.05
N ALA A 66 -1.08 -19.30 -0.98
CA ALA A 66 -0.44 -20.17 -1.97
C ALA A 66 0.50 -21.22 -1.35
N PRO A 67 1.39 -20.87 -0.37
CA PRO A 67 2.21 -21.88 0.29
C PRO A 67 1.39 -22.94 1.04
N HIS A 68 0.23 -22.55 1.58
CA HIS A 68 -0.61 -23.44 2.35
C HIS A 68 -1.35 -24.44 1.46
N ILE A 69 -2.02 -23.97 0.41
CA ILE A 69 -2.82 -24.83 -0.47
C ILE A 69 -1.94 -25.74 -1.33
N LEU A 70 -0.81 -25.23 -1.85
CA LEU A 70 0.12 -26.03 -2.64
C LEU A 70 0.72 -27.17 -1.83
N SER A 71 1.22 -26.86 -0.64
CA SER A 71 1.80 -27.88 0.25
C SER A 71 0.75 -28.88 0.71
N SER A 72 -0.48 -28.43 1.00
CA SER A 72 -1.57 -29.32 1.41
C SER A 72 -2.06 -30.23 0.30
N ALA A 73 -2.14 -29.73 -0.93
CA ALA A 73 -2.50 -30.52 -2.11
C ALA A 73 -1.41 -31.56 -2.41
N PHE A 74 -0.14 -31.16 -2.39
CA PHE A 74 1.00 -32.07 -2.56
C PHE A 74 0.98 -33.21 -1.55
N LEU A 75 0.79 -32.91 -0.27
CA LEU A 75 0.71 -33.92 0.79
C LEU A 75 -0.55 -34.80 0.68
N GLN A 76 -1.55 -34.39 -0.11
CA GLN A 76 -2.73 -35.19 -0.44
C GLN A 76 -2.59 -35.95 -1.78
N GLY A 77 -1.42 -35.92 -2.40
CA GLY A 77 -1.11 -36.70 -3.60
C GLY A 77 -1.38 -35.96 -4.92
N ALA A 78 -1.45 -34.63 -4.88
CA ALA A 78 -1.49 -33.81 -6.10
C ALA A 78 -0.26 -34.07 -6.99
N ASP A 79 -0.51 -34.27 -8.27
CA ASP A 79 0.55 -34.33 -9.28
C ASP A 79 1.00 -32.91 -9.69
N ALA A 80 1.94 -32.82 -10.63
CA ALA A 80 2.44 -31.53 -11.09
C ALA A 80 1.36 -30.68 -11.78
N ASP A 81 0.41 -31.30 -12.48
CA ASP A 81 -0.62 -30.59 -13.23
C ASP A 81 -1.70 -30.06 -12.27
N ASP A 82 -2.01 -30.83 -11.22
CA ASP A 82 -2.83 -30.38 -10.10
C ASP A 82 -2.24 -29.15 -9.40
N LEU A 83 -0.94 -29.18 -9.09
CA LEU A 83 -0.27 -28.08 -8.40
C LEU A 83 -0.25 -26.79 -9.24
N ASN A 84 -0.01 -26.91 -10.56
CA ASN A 84 -0.08 -25.74 -11.46
C ASN A 84 -1.51 -25.18 -11.51
N ARG A 85 -2.53 -26.02 -11.65
CA ARG A 85 -3.94 -25.58 -11.64
C ARG A 85 -4.32 -24.89 -10.33
N VAL A 86 -3.88 -25.44 -9.19
CA VAL A 86 -4.11 -24.83 -7.87
C VAL A 86 -3.42 -23.47 -7.78
N TYR A 87 -2.16 -23.37 -8.20
CA TYR A 87 -1.44 -22.10 -8.21
C TYR A 87 -2.10 -21.05 -9.10
N GLU A 88 -2.47 -21.42 -10.33
CA GLU A 88 -3.14 -20.52 -11.28
C GLU A 88 -4.49 -20.02 -10.77
N ALA A 89 -5.19 -20.82 -9.95
CA ALA A 89 -6.44 -20.39 -9.34
C ALA A 89 -6.18 -19.41 -8.19
N GLU A 90 -5.23 -19.73 -7.31
CA GLU A 90 -4.88 -18.94 -6.14
C GLU A 90 -4.25 -17.59 -6.53
N SER A 91 -3.34 -17.58 -7.51
CA SER A 91 -2.58 -16.39 -7.91
C SER A 91 -3.43 -15.28 -8.52
N LYS A 92 -4.65 -15.58 -8.97
CA LYS A 92 -5.56 -14.58 -9.60
C LYS A 92 -6.00 -13.48 -8.64
N THR A 93 -6.05 -13.76 -7.35
CA THR A 93 -6.49 -12.79 -6.32
C THR A 93 -5.33 -12.14 -5.59
N LEU A 94 -4.09 -12.60 -5.83
CA LEU A 94 -2.91 -12.09 -5.16
C LEU A 94 -2.39 -10.82 -5.83
N GLU A 95 -1.86 -9.91 -5.01
CA GLU A 95 -1.24 -8.68 -5.47
C GLU A 95 0.28 -8.89 -5.65
N PRO A 96 0.90 -8.25 -6.66
CA PRO A 96 2.35 -8.26 -6.80
C PRO A 96 3.02 -7.53 -5.63
N TRP A 97 4.33 -7.75 -5.46
CA TRP A 97 5.11 -6.92 -4.54
C TRP A 97 5.05 -5.44 -4.94
N ILE A 98 4.93 -4.58 -3.93
CA ILE A 98 5.03 -3.12 -4.03
C ILE A 98 6.20 -2.69 -3.15
N ASP A 99 6.93 -1.67 -3.58
CA ASP A 99 8.04 -1.09 -2.83
C ASP A 99 7.60 -0.65 -1.42
N SER A 100 8.45 -0.94 -0.44
CA SER A 100 8.21 -0.52 0.95
C SER A 100 8.36 1.00 1.09
N PRO A 101 7.60 1.66 2.00
CA PRO A 101 7.80 3.08 2.30
C PRO A 101 9.20 3.46 2.81
N GLY A 102 10.00 2.46 3.22
CA GLY A 102 11.40 2.61 3.60
C GLY A 102 12.02 1.26 3.95
N GLU A 103 13.34 1.24 4.08
CA GLU A 103 14.11 0.05 4.49
C GLU A 103 14.02 -0.19 6.00
N ILE A 104 14.26 -1.45 6.39
CA ILE A 104 14.33 -1.89 7.78
C ILE A 104 15.73 -2.41 8.07
N SER A 105 16.32 -2.01 9.20
CA SER A 105 17.66 -2.44 9.61
C SER A 105 17.64 -3.25 10.91
N THR A 106 18.79 -3.87 11.24
CA THR A 106 18.96 -4.60 12.50
C THR A 106 18.79 -3.74 13.76
N TYR A 107 18.86 -2.41 13.65
CA TYR A 107 18.82 -1.49 14.79
C TYR A 107 17.40 -1.00 15.12
N ASP A 108 16.49 -1.00 14.15
CA ASP A 108 15.18 -0.34 14.23
C ASP A 108 14.00 -1.21 13.77
N TRP A 109 14.22 -2.45 13.31
CA TRP A 109 13.16 -3.34 12.82
C TRP A 109 11.96 -3.51 13.77
N ARG A 110 12.18 -3.38 15.08
CA ARG A 110 11.10 -3.46 16.07
C ARG A 110 10.14 -2.27 16.05
N ASP A 111 10.59 -1.10 15.59
CA ASP A 111 9.78 0.13 15.51
C ASP A 111 8.71 0.06 14.40
N PHE A 112 8.86 -0.93 13.51
CA PHE A 112 7.98 -1.19 12.37
C PHE A 112 7.02 -2.37 12.61
N LEU A 113 7.07 -3.04 13.77
CA LEU A 113 6.15 -4.16 14.06
C LEU A 113 4.69 -3.72 13.98
N GLY A 114 3.86 -4.59 13.39
CA GLY A 114 2.44 -4.32 13.14
C GLY A 114 2.17 -3.38 11.95
N ARG A 115 3.21 -2.81 11.32
CA ARG A 115 3.03 -1.92 10.15
C ARG A 115 2.99 -2.71 8.86
N ARG A 116 1.79 -3.01 8.39
CA ARG A 116 1.56 -3.88 7.22
C ARG A 116 2.14 -3.32 5.92
N GLU A 117 2.29 -2.00 5.77
CA GLU A 117 2.94 -1.37 4.60
C GLU A 117 4.41 -1.76 4.44
N TYR A 118 5.07 -2.21 5.51
CA TYR A 118 6.47 -2.64 5.49
C TYR A 118 6.63 -4.14 5.16
N GLN A 119 5.60 -4.82 4.65
CA GLN A 119 5.68 -6.25 4.36
C GLN A 119 6.86 -6.65 3.46
N ARG A 120 7.15 -5.87 2.41
CA ARG A 120 8.28 -6.10 1.51
C ARG A 120 9.60 -5.92 2.26
N ALA A 121 9.77 -4.80 2.97
CA ALA A 121 10.98 -4.53 3.75
C ALA A 121 11.23 -5.54 4.86
N PHE A 122 10.20 -6.09 5.52
CA PHE A 122 10.40 -7.16 6.50
C PHE A 122 10.90 -8.44 5.84
N VAL A 123 10.35 -8.83 4.69
CA VAL A 123 10.84 -10.01 3.96
C VAL A 123 12.27 -9.78 3.48
N ASP A 124 12.57 -8.62 2.87
CA ASP A 124 13.94 -8.24 2.47
C ASP A 124 14.92 -8.31 3.65
N PHE A 125 14.52 -7.74 4.79
CA PHE A 125 15.32 -7.76 6.02
C PHE A 125 15.65 -9.19 6.47
N PHE A 126 14.67 -10.09 6.52
CA PHE A 126 14.94 -11.47 6.93
C PHE A 126 15.76 -12.25 5.88
N GLU A 127 15.59 -11.94 4.59
CA GLU A 127 16.41 -12.49 3.51
C GLU A 127 17.87 -12.03 3.62
N ASP A 128 18.13 -10.76 3.95
CA ASP A 128 19.48 -10.25 4.21
C ASP A 128 20.13 -10.93 5.42
N GLU A 129 19.34 -11.20 6.46
CA GLU A 129 19.81 -11.93 7.63
C GLU A 129 20.19 -13.38 7.30
N LEU A 130 19.62 -14.00 6.26
CA LEU A 130 20.09 -15.32 5.81
C LEU A 130 21.58 -15.28 5.45
N VAL A 131 22.06 -14.21 4.82
CA VAL A 131 23.47 -14.07 4.45
C VAL A 131 24.36 -14.08 5.69
N ARG A 132 23.96 -13.36 6.75
CA ARG A 132 24.69 -13.32 8.03
C ARG A 132 24.70 -14.67 8.75
N HIS A 133 23.62 -15.44 8.61
CA HIS A 133 23.47 -16.75 9.24
C HIS A 133 23.96 -17.93 8.37
N GLY A 134 24.67 -17.66 7.28
CA GLY A 134 25.23 -18.68 6.40
C GLY A 134 24.17 -19.48 5.64
N TYR A 135 23.07 -18.82 5.29
CA TYR A 135 21.87 -19.38 4.64
C TYR A 135 21.12 -20.45 5.45
N ASP A 136 21.40 -20.55 6.75
CA ASP A 136 20.65 -21.41 7.67
C ASP A 136 19.41 -20.66 8.18
N TRP A 137 18.31 -20.76 7.43
CA TRP A 137 17.04 -20.09 7.75
C TRP A 137 16.51 -20.45 9.14
N LYS A 138 16.84 -21.63 9.68
CA LYS A 138 16.41 -22.04 11.02
C LYS A 138 17.09 -21.21 12.10
N LYS A 139 18.31 -20.73 11.87
CA LYS A 139 18.99 -19.78 12.77
C LYS A 139 18.33 -18.41 12.71
N VAL A 140 18.00 -17.90 11.53
CA VAL A 140 17.26 -16.63 11.39
C VAL A 140 15.94 -16.70 12.15
N VAL A 141 15.15 -17.76 11.94
CA VAL A 141 13.93 -18.00 12.72
C VAL A 141 14.25 -18.08 14.21
N ALA A 142 15.29 -18.81 14.61
CA ALA A 142 15.61 -18.93 16.03
C ALA A 142 15.95 -17.59 16.70
N ASP A 143 16.73 -16.77 16.01
CA ASP A 143 17.25 -15.51 16.53
C ASP A 143 16.18 -14.42 16.58
N TYR A 144 15.32 -14.32 15.57
CA TYR A 144 14.27 -13.28 15.52
C TYR A 144 12.95 -13.69 16.17
N LEU A 145 12.56 -14.97 16.10
CA LEU A 145 11.27 -15.41 16.63
C LEU A 145 11.29 -15.52 18.17
N PHE A 146 12.36 -16.05 18.75
CA PHE A 146 12.40 -16.48 20.16
C PHE A 146 13.20 -15.57 21.10
N SER A 147 13.77 -14.48 20.59
CA SER A 147 14.64 -13.58 21.36
C SER A 147 13.94 -12.28 21.76
N GLY A 148 14.51 -11.58 22.74
CA GLY A 148 13.99 -10.33 23.27
C GLY A 148 13.08 -10.51 24.49
N LYS A 149 12.63 -9.37 25.06
CA LYS A 149 11.69 -9.35 26.19
C LYS A 149 10.25 -9.62 25.74
N GLU A 150 9.92 -9.23 24.52
CA GLU A 150 8.64 -9.41 23.86
C GLU A 150 8.91 -10.10 22.52
N PRO A 151 9.12 -11.42 22.54
CA PRO A 151 9.49 -12.17 21.35
C PRO A 151 8.36 -12.15 20.33
N LEU A 152 8.69 -12.12 19.04
CA LEU A 152 7.72 -12.27 17.95
C LEU A 152 6.85 -13.53 18.11
N PHE A 153 7.42 -14.58 18.71
CA PHE A 153 6.74 -15.81 19.08
C PHE A 153 5.42 -15.62 19.83
N SER A 154 5.32 -14.58 20.66
CA SER A 154 4.14 -14.34 21.50
C SER A 154 2.92 -13.86 20.72
N SER A 155 3.08 -13.50 19.44
CA SER A 155 2.01 -13.01 18.55
C SER A 155 1.66 -13.98 17.41
N LEU A 156 2.07 -15.25 17.48
CA LEU A 156 1.90 -16.22 16.38
C LEU A 156 0.43 -16.49 16.00
N VAL A 157 -0.50 -16.32 16.94
CA VAL A 157 -1.95 -16.53 16.74
C VAL A 157 -2.71 -15.26 16.33
N ALA A 158 -2.02 -14.13 16.11
CA ALA A 158 -2.63 -12.95 15.50
C ALA A 158 -3.22 -13.29 14.13
N ASP A 159 -4.19 -12.49 13.68
CA ASP A 159 -4.87 -12.66 12.39
C ASP A 159 -5.35 -14.11 12.16
N LEU A 160 -6.13 -14.68 13.09
CA LEU A 160 -6.62 -16.06 13.03
C LEU A 160 -5.51 -17.13 12.91
N GLY A 161 -4.28 -16.78 13.30
CA GLY A 161 -3.11 -17.65 13.29
C GLY A 161 -2.52 -17.92 11.92
N HIS A 162 -2.72 -17.03 10.94
CA HIS A 162 -2.03 -17.13 9.65
C HIS A 162 -0.49 -17.18 9.78
N PRO A 163 0.18 -16.37 10.63
CA PRO A 163 1.62 -16.48 10.83
C PRO A 163 2.04 -17.86 11.37
N LEU A 164 1.28 -18.41 12.31
CA LEU A 164 1.49 -19.76 12.86
C LEU A 164 1.35 -20.85 11.79
N ILE A 165 0.29 -20.80 10.97
CA ILE A 165 0.08 -21.76 9.88
C ILE A 165 1.23 -21.69 8.87
N HIS A 166 1.61 -20.48 8.47
CA HIS A 166 2.68 -20.23 7.51
C HIS A 166 4.02 -20.78 8.02
N LEU A 167 4.35 -20.52 9.29
CA LEU A 167 5.54 -21.07 9.94
C LEU A 167 5.52 -22.60 10.03
N GLY A 168 4.36 -23.21 10.29
CA GLY A 168 4.18 -24.66 10.26
C GLY A 168 4.57 -25.26 8.91
N TYR A 169 4.10 -24.68 7.80
CA TYR A 169 4.49 -25.11 6.45
C TYR A 169 5.97 -24.90 6.16
N ALA A 170 6.58 -23.80 6.62
CA ALA A 170 8.02 -23.57 6.44
C ALA A 170 8.85 -24.73 7.02
N PHE A 171 8.53 -25.17 8.24
CA PHE A 171 9.22 -26.29 8.88
C PHE A 171 8.90 -27.64 8.25
N GLU A 172 7.63 -27.90 7.94
CA GLU A 172 7.21 -29.17 7.36
C GLU A 172 7.76 -29.39 5.95
N MET A 173 7.82 -28.33 5.13
CA MET A 173 8.32 -28.37 3.77
C MET A 173 9.81 -28.01 3.65
N SER A 174 10.50 -27.76 4.77
CA SER A 174 11.91 -27.31 4.79
C SER A 174 12.20 -26.16 3.80
N SER A 175 11.26 -25.24 3.60
CA SER A 175 11.39 -24.15 2.63
C SER A 175 11.86 -22.88 3.32
N ARG A 176 13.01 -22.36 2.87
CA ARG A 176 13.54 -21.09 3.33
C ARG A 176 12.69 -19.91 2.89
N GLU A 177 12.13 -19.95 1.67
CA GLU A 177 11.30 -18.88 1.12
C GLU A 177 10.04 -18.71 1.98
N VAL A 178 9.34 -19.82 2.27
CA VAL A 178 8.17 -19.84 3.16
C VAL A 178 8.56 -19.45 4.60
N ALA A 179 9.79 -19.71 5.05
CA ALA A 179 10.26 -19.28 6.37
C ALA A 179 10.43 -17.75 6.46
N MET A 180 10.95 -17.10 5.42
CA MET A 180 11.10 -15.64 5.40
C MET A 180 9.74 -14.96 5.29
N GLU A 181 8.84 -15.49 4.46
CA GLU A 181 7.44 -15.07 4.40
C GLU A 181 6.75 -15.21 5.77
N ALA A 182 6.98 -16.32 6.48
CA ALA A 182 6.44 -16.53 7.82
C ALA A 182 6.94 -15.45 8.79
N LEU A 183 8.23 -15.14 8.83
CA LEU A 183 8.76 -14.08 9.69
C LEU A 183 8.20 -12.70 9.32
N GLY A 184 8.09 -12.40 8.02
CA GLY A 184 7.44 -11.19 7.52
C GLY A 184 5.97 -11.08 7.98
N LEU A 185 5.22 -12.19 7.93
CA LEU A 185 3.86 -12.24 8.44
C LEU A 185 3.79 -12.05 9.95
N VAL A 186 4.68 -12.69 10.72
CA VAL A 186 4.71 -12.50 12.18
C VAL A 186 5.01 -11.04 12.54
N ALA A 187 5.93 -10.40 11.82
CA ALA A 187 6.30 -9.00 12.06
C ALA A 187 5.19 -8.01 11.70
N THR A 188 4.53 -8.21 10.54
CA THR A 188 3.45 -7.34 10.06
C THR A 188 2.12 -7.56 10.76
N CYS A 189 1.85 -8.77 11.27
CA CYS A 189 0.66 -9.10 12.06
C CYS A 189 0.88 -8.93 13.57
N TYR A 190 2.07 -8.49 14.00
CA TYR A 190 2.40 -8.31 15.41
C TYR A 190 1.40 -7.33 16.07
N SER A 191 0.76 -7.77 17.13
CA SER A 191 -0.31 -7.03 17.83
C SER A 191 -0.30 -7.29 19.32
N ASP A 192 -1.10 -6.51 20.07
CA ASP A 192 -1.24 -6.53 21.54
C ASP A 192 -1.55 -7.91 22.15
N ILE A 193 -1.94 -8.90 21.35
CA ILE A 193 -2.13 -10.28 21.81
C ILE A 193 -0.84 -10.87 22.43
N HIS A 194 0.34 -10.33 22.10
CA HIS A 194 1.61 -10.76 22.67
C HIS A 194 1.64 -10.64 24.20
N LYS A 195 0.93 -9.65 24.77
CA LYS A 195 0.90 -9.36 26.21
C LYS A 195 0.43 -10.54 27.05
N TYR A 196 -0.47 -11.39 26.53
CA TYR A 196 -1.01 -12.52 27.28
C TYR A 196 0.03 -13.61 27.55
N ILE A 197 1.08 -13.66 26.73
CA ILE A 197 2.19 -14.61 26.89
C ILE A 197 3.37 -13.94 27.60
N ASP A 198 3.66 -12.69 27.25
CA ASP A 198 4.83 -11.97 27.77
C ASP A 198 4.65 -11.51 29.21
N ASP A 199 3.47 -11.01 29.58
CA ASP A 199 3.15 -10.65 30.96
C ASP A 199 2.52 -11.84 31.69
N SER A 200 3.32 -12.45 32.55
CA SER A 200 2.90 -13.59 33.38
C SER A 200 1.69 -13.29 34.28
N SER A 201 1.36 -12.02 34.56
CA SER A 201 0.19 -11.63 35.36
C SER A 201 -1.12 -12.19 34.78
N TYR A 202 -1.27 -12.18 33.44
CA TYR A 202 -2.43 -12.73 32.75
C TYR A 202 -2.55 -14.25 32.96
N SER A 203 -1.44 -14.98 32.81
CA SER A 203 -1.42 -16.45 32.95
C SER A 203 -1.50 -16.96 34.38
N ARG A 204 -1.15 -16.12 35.37
CA ARG A 204 -1.14 -16.46 36.81
C ARG A 204 -2.43 -16.08 37.53
N ALA A 205 -3.30 -15.30 36.90
CA ALA A 205 -4.60 -14.98 37.45
C ALA A 205 -5.40 -16.28 37.65
N ASP A 206 -5.89 -16.47 38.87
CA ASP A 206 -6.66 -17.67 39.21
C ASP A 206 -8.04 -17.61 38.55
N SER A 207 -8.50 -18.75 38.05
CA SER A 207 -9.81 -18.87 37.40
C SER A 207 -10.87 -19.34 38.40
N SER A 208 -12.12 -18.99 38.14
CA SER A 208 -13.27 -19.36 38.98
C SER A 208 -13.52 -20.88 39.06
N TYR A 209 -12.93 -21.65 38.15
CA TYR A 209 -12.93 -23.12 38.15
C TYR A 209 -11.70 -23.64 37.39
N HIS A 210 -11.43 -24.95 37.53
CA HIS A 210 -10.40 -25.63 36.75
C HIS A 210 -10.97 -26.88 36.08
N SER A 211 -10.41 -27.24 34.93
CA SER A 211 -10.67 -28.52 34.26
C SER A 211 -9.43 -28.97 33.47
N SER A 212 -9.27 -30.28 33.35
CA SER A 212 -8.30 -30.92 32.46
C SER A 212 -8.89 -31.24 31.08
N SER A 213 -10.22 -31.11 30.90
CA SER A 213 -10.91 -31.34 29.63
C SER A 213 -11.29 -30.04 28.92
N LEU A 214 -10.86 -29.89 27.68
CA LEU A 214 -11.20 -28.73 26.86
C LEU A 214 -12.67 -28.72 26.43
N PHE A 215 -13.28 -29.91 26.23
CA PHE A 215 -14.72 -30.03 25.95
C PHE A 215 -15.56 -29.50 27.12
N GLU A 216 -15.19 -29.82 28.36
CA GLU A 216 -15.86 -29.28 29.55
C GLU A 216 -15.75 -27.75 29.63
N ILE A 217 -14.59 -27.19 29.24
CA ILE A 217 -14.41 -25.74 29.23
C ILE A 217 -15.28 -25.09 28.16
N LEU A 218 -15.31 -25.58 26.92
CA LEU A 218 -16.19 -25.00 25.89
C LEU A 218 -17.68 -25.15 26.23
N ALA A 219 -18.08 -26.23 26.91
CA ALA A 219 -19.44 -26.37 27.44
C ALA A 219 -19.75 -25.29 28.49
N LYS A 220 -18.80 -24.99 29.38
CA LYS A 220 -18.93 -23.89 30.36
C LYS A 220 -18.96 -22.51 29.70
N VAL A 221 -18.14 -22.27 28.66
CA VAL A 221 -18.16 -21.02 27.87
C VAL A 221 -19.53 -20.82 27.20
N ARG A 222 -20.09 -21.88 26.60
CA ARG A 222 -21.43 -21.84 26.00
C ARG A 222 -22.51 -21.54 27.04
N ALA A 223 -22.41 -22.12 28.23
CA ALA A 223 -23.35 -21.89 29.32
C ALA A 223 -23.18 -20.54 30.04
N ASP A 224 -22.04 -19.85 29.83
CA ASP A 224 -21.74 -18.61 30.52
C ASP A 224 -22.69 -17.47 30.09
N LYS A 225 -23.42 -16.94 31.06
CA LYS A 225 -24.36 -15.85 30.87
C LYS A 225 -23.66 -14.50 30.59
N ARG A 226 -22.38 -14.35 30.95
CA ARG A 226 -21.59 -13.14 30.67
C ARG A 226 -21.43 -12.85 29.17
N PHE A 227 -21.52 -13.88 28.32
CA PHE A 227 -21.49 -13.72 26.86
C PHE A 227 -22.89 -13.76 26.21
N LYS A 228 -23.97 -13.86 26.99
CA LYS A 228 -25.34 -13.92 26.45
C LYS A 228 -25.75 -12.54 25.91
N GLY A 229 -26.11 -12.48 24.62
CA GLY A 229 -26.58 -11.24 23.98
C GLY A 229 -25.49 -10.19 23.79
N VAL A 230 -24.22 -10.56 23.93
CA VAL A 230 -23.08 -9.66 23.69
C VAL A 230 -22.94 -9.36 22.19
N PHE A 231 -23.20 -10.34 21.33
CA PHE A 231 -23.11 -10.20 19.88
C PHE A 231 -24.43 -10.57 19.23
N ALA A 232 -24.84 -9.80 18.24
CA ALA A 232 -26.07 -10.04 17.48
C ALA A 232 -25.86 -11.09 16.37
N THR A 233 -24.70 -11.07 15.73
CA THR A 233 -24.34 -11.94 14.60
C THR A 233 -22.96 -12.54 14.80
N PRO A 234 -22.64 -13.70 14.18
CA PRO A 234 -21.28 -14.23 14.14
C PRO A 234 -20.36 -13.37 13.26
N GLY A 235 -19.06 -13.34 13.57
CA GLY A 235 -18.05 -12.66 12.76
C GLY A 235 -16.77 -12.27 13.50
N ASP A 236 -15.75 -11.87 12.76
CA ASP A 236 -14.47 -11.35 13.27
C ASP A 236 -14.59 -10.01 13.98
N HIS A 237 -15.51 -9.14 13.56
CA HIS A 237 -15.80 -7.85 14.20
C HIS A 237 -16.10 -7.98 15.72
N ASN A 238 -16.55 -9.15 16.18
CA ASN A 238 -16.79 -9.43 17.59
C ASN A 238 -15.52 -9.57 18.43
N LEU A 239 -14.36 -9.88 17.82
CA LEU A 239 -13.11 -10.12 18.54
C LEU A 239 -12.61 -8.87 19.26
N GLU A 240 -12.71 -7.69 18.63
CA GLU A 240 -12.31 -6.42 19.26
C GLU A 240 -13.15 -6.14 20.51
N THR A 241 -14.47 -6.26 20.39
CA THR A 241 -15.41 -6.08 21.51
C THR A 241 -15.14 -7.10 22.63
N LEU A 242 -14.86 -8.37 22.28
CA LEU A 242 -14.54 -9.41 23.24
C LEU A 242 -13.29 -9.06 24.06
N PHE A 243 -12.18 -8.72 23.40
CA PHE A 243 -10.92 -8.40 24.06
C PHE A 243 -10.95 -7.06 24.80
N ARG A 244 -11.84 -6.14 24.43
CA ARG A 244 -11.95 -4.83 25.09
C ARG A 244 -12.90 -4.81 26.27
N HIS A 245 -14.07 -5.44 26.14
CA HIS A 245 -15.16 -5.31 27.11
C HIS A 245 -15.42 -6.58 27.91
N HIS A 246 -14.93 -7.73 27.44
CA HIS A 246 -15.18 -9.04 28.05
C HIS A 246 -13.89 -9.84 28.30
N GLU A 247 -12.74 -9.16 28.31
CA GLU A 247 -11.40 -9.74 28.52
C GLU A 247 -11.36 -10.61 29.78
N ALA A 248 -11.83 -10.10 30.91
CA ALA A 248 -11.81 -10.83 32.18
C ALA A 248 -12.59 -12.15 32.12
N ALA A 249 -13.73 -12.18 31.42
CA ALA A 249 -14.53 -13.39 31.25
C ALA A 249 -13.85 -14.38 30.30
N LEU A 250 -13.23 -13.89 29.22
CA LEU A 250 -12.42 -14.72 28.32
C LEU A 250 -11.24 -15.35 29.07
N LEU A 251 -10.51 -14.55 29.84
CA LEU A 251 -9.31 -14.99 30.57
C LEU A 251 -9.63 -15.96 31.71
N ASP A 252 -10.80 -15.81 32.35
CA ASP A 252 -11.31 -16.78 33.33
C ASP A 252 -11.42 -18.20 32.73
N HIS A 253 -11.97 -18.32 31.52
CA HIS A 253 -12.02 -19.60 30.79
C HIS A 253 -10.66 -20.02 30.22
N TRP A 254 -9.85 -19.08 29.79
CA TRP A 254 -8.49 -19.36 29.32
C TRP A 254 -7.68 -20.02 30.44
N ASN A 255 -7.67 -19.45 31.65
CA ASN A 255 -6.91 -19.94 32.81
C ASN A 255 -7.52 -21.16 33.50
N ALA A 256 -8.78 -21.51 33.17
CA ALA A 256 -9.42 -22.72 33.66
C ALA A 256 -8.75 -24.02 33.19
N TRP A 257 -8.04 -24.00 32.06
CA TRP A 257 -7.37 -25.20 31.57
C TRP A 257 -6.08 -25.48 32.34
N LYS A 258 -6.09 -26.57 33.12
CA LYS A 258 -4.89 -27.10 33.78
C LYS A 258 -4.27 -28.20 32.95
N ILE A 259 -3.03 -27.99 32.50
CA ILE A 259 -2.25 -28.96 31.74
C ILE A 259 -1.44 -29.80 32.73
N GLU A 260 -1.96 -30.97 33.09
CA GLU A 260 -1.36 -31.91 34.04
C GLU A 260 -0.76 -33.12 33.33
N ASP A 261 -1.44 -33.62 32.29
CA ASP A 261 -0.98 -34.69 31.41
C ASP A 261 -0.92 -34.15 29.96
N PRO A 262 0.21 -33.53 29.56
CA PRO A 262 0.27 -32.71 28.36
C PRO A 262 -0.06 -33.47 27.08
N VAL A 263 0.37 -34.73 26.93
CA VAL A 263 0.23 -35.47 25.66
C VAL A 263 -1.23 -35.87 25.39
N PRO A 264 -1.97 -36.52 26.31
CA PRO A 264 -3.39 -36.80 26.13
C PRO A 264 -4.25 -35.54 26.02
N GLN A 265 -3.94 -34.49 26.77
CA GLN A 265 -4.68 -33.23 26.68
C GLN A 265 -4.42 -32.50 25.36
N PHE A 266 -3.21 -32.59 24.81
CA PHE A 266 -2.93 -32.10 23.46
C PHE A 266 -3.60 -32.95 22.36
N ARG A 267 -3.73 -34.27 22.58
CA ARG A 267 -4.57 -35.12 21.71
C ARG A 267 -6.03 -34.67 21.74
N GLU A 268 -6.58 -34.39 22.92
CA GLU A 268 -7.96 -33.88 23.07
C GLU A 268 -8.14 -32.54 22.35
N SER A 269 -7.13 -31.65 22.37
CA SER A 269 -7.19 -30.36 21.69
C SER A 269 -7.36 -30.49 20.17
N GLN A 270 -6.68 -31.46 19.55
CA GLN A 270 -6.81 -31.78 18.13
C GLN A 270 -8.18 -32.40 17.80
N GLN A 271 -8.69 -33.25 18.69
CA GLN A 271 -10.03 -33.83 18.55
C GLN A 271 -11.12 -32.76 18.68
N LEU A 272 -10.98 -31.85 19.64
CA LEU A 272 -11.87 -30.70 19.83
C LEU A 272 -11.87 -29.81 18.60
N ALA A 273 -10.70 -29.51 18.02
CA ALA A 273 -10.60 -28.65 16.85
C ALA A 273 -11.35 -29.23 15.64
N ALA A 274 -11.25 -30.55 15.42
CA ALA A 274 -12.04 -31.23 14.39
C ALA A 274 -13.55 -31.20 14.71
N ALA A 275 -13.93 -31.41 15.99
CA ALA A 275 -15.31 -31.36 16.43
C ALA A 275 -15.92 -29.96 16.31
N VAL A 276 -15.20 -28.90 16.64
CA VAL A 276 -15.67 -27.51 16.52
C VAL A 276 -16.03 -27.17 15.07
N LEU A 277 -15.28 -27.69 14.08
CA LEU A 277 -15.61 -27.51 12.67
C LEU A 277 -16.79 -28.39 12.22
N THR A 278 -16.85 -29.65 12.65
CA THR A 278 -17.70 -30.68 12.00
C THR A 278 -18.90 -31.14 12.83
N ALA A 279 -18.99 -30.74 14.09
CA ALA A 279 -20.08 -31.08 15.02
C ALA A 279 -20.93 -29.87 15.44
N THR A 280 -20.74 -28.69 14.83
CA THR A 280 -21.45 -27.45 15.17
C THR A 280 -22.61 -27.12 14.23
N GLN A 281 -22.49 -27.51 12.97
CA GLN A 281 -23.54 -27.39 11.95
C GLN A 281 -24.72 -28.32 12.27
N ALA A 282 -25.92 -27.76 12.47
CA ALA A 282 -27.10 -28.54 12.83
C ALA A 282 -27.91 -28.96 11.60
N ASP A 283 -28.00 -28.08 10.62
CA ASP A 283 -28.66 -28.32 9.35
C ASP A 283 -27.59 -28.57 8.26
N PRO A 284 -27.59 -29.72 7.57
CA PRO A 284 -26.66 -30.00 6.47
C PRO A 284 -26.69 -28.98 5.32
N THR A 285 -27.72 -28.12 5.25
CA THR A 285 -27.82 -27.03 4.28
C THR A 285 -27.14 -25.73 4.72
N GLU A 286 -26.79 -25.59 5.99
CA GLU A 286 -25.97 -24.47 6.48
C GLU A 286 -24.55 -24.54 5.90
N LYS A 287 -23.87 -23.41 5.79
CA LYS A 287 -22.46 -23.40 5.35
C LYS A 287 -21.53 -23.67 6.53
N TYR A 288 -20.39 -24.29 6.27
CA TYR A 288 -19.35 -24.45 7.29
C TYR A 288 -18.76 -23.10 7.67
N ASP A 289 -18.42 -22.93 8.95
CA ASP A 289 -17.96 -21.66 9.49
C ASP A 289 -16.48 -21.41 9.16
N PHE A 290 -16.22 -20.28 8.50
CA PHE A 290 -14.87 -19.88 8.08
C PHE A 290 -13.93 -19.64 9.27
N PHE A 291 -14.42 -19.12 10.38
CA PHE A 291 -13.58 -18.82 11.53
C PHE A 291 -13.27 -20.11 12.31
N LEU A 292 -14.23 -21.04 12.40
CA LEU A 292 -14.01 -22.32 13.10
C LEU A 292 -13.00 -23.23 12.41
N VAL A 293 -12.87 -23.20 11.08
CA VAL A 293 -11.81 -23.98 10.38
C VAL A 293 -10.40 -23.52 10.79
N HIS A 294 -10.22 -22.25 11.16
CA HIS A 294 -8.93 -21.74 11.62
C HIS A 294 -8.48 -22.38 12.93
N ILE A 295 -9.42 -22.75 13.81
CA ILE A 295 -9.13 -23.51 15.03
C ILE A 295 -8.48 -24.85 14.67
N LEU A 296 -9.01 -25.56 13.67
CA LEU A 296 -8.45 -26.83 13.18
C LEU A 296 -7.08 -26.64 12.53
N THR A 297 -6.94 -25.70 11.59
CA THR A 297 -5.70 -25.54 10.82
C THR A 297 -4.54 -25.05 11.69
N THR A 298 -4.81 -24.13 12.63
CA THR A 298 -3.80 -23.68 13.59
C THR A 298 -3.45 -24.77 14.61
N SER A 299 -4.41 -25.58 15.04
CA SER A 299 -4.14 -26.72 15.93
C SER A 299 -3.15 -27.70 15.27
N HIS A 300 -3.31 -27.94 13.97
CA HIS A 300 -2.36 -28.74 13.20
C HIS A 300 -0.98 -28.07 13.08
N ALA A 301 -0.92 -26.75 12.89
CA ALA A 301 0.35 -26.00 12.89
C ALA A 301 1.08 -26.10 14.25
N VAL A 302 0.35 -26.04 15.38
CA VAL A 302 0.92 -26.31 16.72
C VAL A 302 1.54 -27.70 16.78
N ARG A 303 0.83 -28.72 16.27
CA ARG A 303 1.31 -30.12 16.23
C ARG A 303 2.60 -30.27 15.44
N ILE A 304 2.77 -29.53 14.34
CA ILE A 304 4.01 -29.52 13.55
C ILE A 304 5.16 -28.92 14.36
N LEU A 305 4.93 -27.77 15.01
CA LEU A 305 5.99 -26.98 15.64
C LEU A 305 6.41 -27.49 17.02
N LEU A 306 5.51 -28.08 17.82
CA LEU A 306 5.82 -28.55 19.18
C LEU A 306 7.15 -29.33 19.32
N PRO A 307 7.44 -30.34 18.48
CA PRO A 307 8.70 -31.10 18.57
C PRO A 307 9.92 -30.35 17.99
N LEU A 308 9.72 -29.20 17.34
CA LEU A 308 10.75 -28.46 16.61
C LEU A 308 11.18 -27.16 17.32
N ILE A 309 10.40 -26.69 18.31
CA ILE A 309 10.67 -25.46 19.05
C ILE A 309 11.32 -25.72 20.42
N PRO A 310 12.00 -24.73 21.03
CA PRO A 310 12.58 -24.91 22.36
C PRO A 310 11.51 -25.21 23.43
N ALA A 311 11.82 -26.10 24.37
CA ALA A 311 10.87 -26.59 25.38
C ALA A 311 10.13 -25.49 26.15
N ARG A 312 10.81 -24.36 26.45
CA ARG A 312 10.23 -23.20 27.16
C ARG A 312 9.05 -22.54 26.41
N PHE A 313 8.95 -22.74 25.11
CA PHE A 313 7.90 -22.15 24.25
C PHE A 313 6.76 -23.13 23.93
N GLN A 314 6.89 -24.41 24.30
CA GLN A 314 5.87 -25.42 23.97
C GLN A 314 4.52 -25.15 24.66
N VAL A 315 4.52 -24.93 25.98
CA VAL A 315 3.30 -24.57 26.72
C VAL A 315 2.75 -23.22 26.25
N PRO A 316 3.55 -22.14 26.15
CA PRO A 316 3.10 -20.89 25.54
C PRO A 316 2.42 -21.03 24.17
N LEU A 317 2.92 -21.88 23.26
CA LEU A 317 2.29 -22.09 21.96
C LEU A 317 0.86 -22.66 22.09
N VAL A 318 0.71 -23.69 22.92
CA VAL A 318 -0.56 -24.34 23.18
C VAL A 318 -1.54 -23.38 23.87
N ARG A 319 -1.02 -22.53 24.77
CA ARG A 319 -1.78 -21.47 25.44
C ARG A 319 -2.26 -20.39 24.47
N GLN A 320 -1.43 -19.98 23.51
CA GLN A 320 -1.81 -19.05 22.44
C GLN A 320 -2.95 -19.62 21.59
N TRP A 321 -2.81 -20.87 21.12
CA TRP A 321 -3.86 -21.53 20.35
C TRP A 321 -5.18 -21.63 21.14
N TRP A 322 -5.09 -21.90 22.45
CA TRP A 322 -6.27 -21.97 23.30
C TRP A 322 -6.97 -20.62 23.48
N LEU A 323 -6.21 -19.54 23.60
CA LEU A 323 -6.77 -18.17 23.64
C LEU A 323 -7.55 -17.87 22.37
N MET A 324 -6.93 -18.15 21.21
CA MET A 324 -7.56 -17.95 19.90
C MET A 324 -8.82 -18.82 19.75
N THR A 325 -8.76 -20.08 20.19
CA THR A 325 -9.90 -21.01 20.16
C THR A 325 -11.09 -20.48 20.93
N LEU A 326 -10.87 -20.02 22.16
CA LEU A 326 -11.92 -19.42 22.98
C LEU A 326 -12.47 -18.15 22.35
N ALA A 327 -11.58 -17.26 21.89
CA ALA A 327 -11.97 -15.98 21.31
C ALA A 327 -12.84 -16.17 20.05
N VAL A 328 -12.40 -17.02 19.12
CA VAL A 328 -13.14 -17.35 17.91
C VAL A 328 -14.46 -18.05 18.23
N TYR A 329 -14.46 -19.05 19.12
CA TYR A 329 -15.69 -19.75 19.50
C TYR A 329 -16.72 -18.80 20.13
N ILE A 330 -16.27 -17.84 20.95
CA ILE A 330 -17.14 -16.81 21.52
C ILE A 330 -17.66 -15.83 20.47
N ALA A 331 -16.79 -15.37 19.57
CA ALA A 331 -17.13 -14.47 18.46
C ALA A 331 -18.11 -15.10 17.44
N GLN A 332 -18.07 -16.43 17.29
CA GLN A 332 -19.02 -17.21 16.48
C GLN A 332 -20.29 -17.63 17.26
N LEU A 333 -20.62 -16.93 18.36
CA LEU A 333 -21.81 -17.16 19.18
C LEU A 333 -21.87 -18.51 19.91
N ARG A 334 -20.72 -19.17 20.10
CA ARG A 334 -20.55 -20.38 20.93
C ARG A 334 -21.45 -21.53 20.48
N PRO A 335 -21.37 -21.96 19.20
CA PRO A 335 -22.28 -22.95 18.63
C PRO A 335 -22.20 -24.28 19.40
N GLU A 336 -23.30 -25.03 19.41
CA GLU A 336 -23.34 -26.31 20.13
C GLU A 336 -22.43 -27.34 19.47
N ILE A 337 -21.59 -28.00 20.25
CA ILE A 337 -20.73 -29.09 19.76
C ILE A 337 -21.42 -30.42 20.08
N ASP A 338 -22.05 -31.03 19.09
CA ASP A 338 -22.72 -32.33 19.22
C ASP A 338 -21.91 -33.44 18.52
N LEU A 339 -21.10 -34.16 19.30
CA LEU A 339 -20.28 -35.27 18.80
C LEU A 339 -21.11 -36.41 18.16
N GLY A 340 -22.42 -36.49 18.44
CA GLY A 340 -23.31 -37.43 17.78
C GLY A 340 -23.35 -37.22 16.26
N ARG A 341 -23.21 -35.97 15.80
CA ARG A 341 -23.19 -35.60 14.36
C ARG A 341 -22.02 -36.18 13.60
N ILE A 342 -20.92 -36.49 14.29
CA ILE A 342 -19.75 -37.17 13.72
C ILE A 342 -19.85 -38.67 13.99
N ARG A 343 -20.07 -39.08 15.24
CA ARG A 343 -20.02 -40.49 15.66
C ARG A 343 -21.03 -41.37 14.91
N ASN A 344 -22.22 -40.82 14.65
CA ASN A 344 -23.32 -41.52 13.98
C ASN A 344 -23.29 -41.39 12.45
N TYR A 345 -22.35 -40.61 11.90
CA TYR A 345 -22.23 -40.45 10.46
C TYR A 345 -21.61 -41.71 9.83
N ASP A 346 -22.28 -42.25 8.80
CA ASP A 346 -21.83 -43.43 8.06
C ASP A 346 -20.95 -42.98 6.88
N PRO A 347 -19.65 -43.34 6.84
CA PRO A 347 -18.78 -42.98 5.74
C PRO A 347 -19.11 -43.73 4.43
N GLN A 348 -20.04 -44.69 4.42
CA GLN A 348 -20.46 -45.44 3.23
C GLN A 348 -19.30 -46.06 2.45
N GLY A 349 -18.29 -46.57 3.17
CA GLY A 349 -17.09 -47.17 2.57
C GLY A 349 -16.06 -46.17 2.03
N ARG A 350 -16.27 -44.86 2.18
CA ARG A 350 -15.29 -43.82 1.83
C ARG A 350 -14.15 -43.81 2.85
N ASP A 351 -12.92 -43.79 2.34
CA ASP A 351 -11.69 -43.86 3.13
C ASP A 351 -10.82 -42.60 2.93
N TRP A 352 -9.61 -42.61 3.49
CA TRP A 352 -8.64 -41.52 3.33
C TRP A 352 -8.17 -41.32 1.88
N LYS A 353 -8.27 -42.33 1.00
CA LYS A 353 -7.98 -42.15 -0.42
C LYS A 353 -9.09 -41.35 -1.09
N TRP A 354 -10.34 -41.60 -0.69
CA TRP A 354 -11.48 -40.83 -1.17
C TRP A 354 -11.39 -39.36 -0.74
N THR A 355 -11.11 -39.07 0.55
CA THR A 355 -10.99 -37.67 1.02
C THR A 355 -9.81 -36.94 0.38
N ALA A 356 -8.66 -37.61 0.20
CA ALA A 356 -7.53 -37.06 -0.55
C ALA A 356 -7.89 -36.74 -2.01
N LYS A 357 -8.66 -37.62 -2.67
CA LYS A 357 -9.19 -37.35 -4.01
C LYS A 357 -10.13 -36.14 -4.01
N GLN A 358 -10.97 -35.95 -2.99
CA GLN A 358 -11.82 -34.76 -2.90
C GLN A 358 -10.99 -33.48 -2.74
N ALA A 359 -10.00 -33.48 -1.86
CA ALA A 359 -9.10 -32.34 -1.68
C ALA A 359 -8.37 -31.94 -2.97
N VAL A 360 -7.95 -32.92 -3.78
CA VAL A 360 -7.13 -32.65 -4.98
C VAL A 360 -7.97 -32.45 -6.25
N LYS A 361 -9.10 -33.16 -6.41
CA LYS A 361 -9.81 -33.25 -7.70
C LYS A 361 -11.27 -32.77 -7.66
N SER A 362 -11.81 -32.37 -6.51
CA SER A 362 -13.20 -31.86 -6.44
C SER A 362 -13.34 -30.43 -6.97
N LYS A 363 -14.58 -29.95 -7.06
CA LYS A 363 -14.91 -28.55 -7.35
C LYS A 363 -14.36 -27.56 -6.31
N HIS A 364 -14.00 -28.03 -5.12
CA HIS A 364 -13.42 -27.23 -4.03
C HIS A 364 -11.90 -27.40 -3.88
N SER A 365 -11.24 -28.07 -4.84
CA SER A 365 -9.80 -28.32 -4.79
C SER A 365 -8.92 -27.07 -4.90
N THR A 366 -9.52 -25.92 -5.18
CA THR A 366 -8.85 -24.60 -5.20
C THR A 366 -9.20 -23.75 -3.98
N ASP A 367 -9.92 -24.29 -2.99
CA ASP A 367 -10.19 -23.61 -1.73
C ASP A 367 -9.15 -24.02 -0.67
N ALA A 368 -8.30 -23.08 -0.27
CA ALA A 368 -7.18 -23.35 0.63
C ALA A 368 -7.66 -23.91 1.98
N HIS A 369 -8.78 -23.43 2.50
CA HIS A 369 -9.30 -23.81 3.82
C HIS A 369 -9.90 -25.21 3.79
N TYR A 370 -10.61 -25.55 2.72
CA TYR A 370 -11.17 -26.88 2.50
C TYR A 370 -10.07 -27.94 2.41
N VAL A 371 -9.04 -27.68 1.60
CA VAL A 371 -7.91 -28.59 1.39
C VAL A 371 -7.09 -28.75 2.68
N LYS A 372 -6.85 -27.65 3.42
CA LYS A 372 -6.17 -27.67 4.73
C LYS A 372 -6.95 -28.49 5.77
N ALA A 373 -8.28 -28.34 5.84
CA ALA A 373 -9.12 -29.00 6.83
C ALA A 373 -9.12 -30.53 6.68
N LEU A 374 -9.30 -31.02 5.44
CA LEU A 374 -9.24 -32.46 5.15
C LEU A 374 -7.88 -33.06 5.50
N ARG A 375 -6.80 -32.34 5.16
CA ARG A 375 -5.45 -32.72 5.54
C ARG A 375 -5.28 -32.78 7.06
N ALA A 376 -5.66 -31.73 7.78
CA ALA A 376 -5.46 -31.63 9.23
C ALA A 376 -6.11 -32.80 9.99
N MET A 377 -7.34 -33.20 9.60
CA MET A 377 -8.02 -34.36 10.19
C MET A 377 -7.29 -35.68 9.87
N ARG A 378 -6.80 -35.85 8.64
CA ARG A 378 -6.01 -37.04 8.26
C ARG A 378 -4.72 -37.14 9.06
N GLU A 379 -3.99 -36.04 9.23
CA GLU A 379 -2.73 -36.03 9.98
C GLU A 379 -2.94 -36.25 11.49
N ALA A 380 -4.06 -35.75 12.03
CA ALA A 380 -4.46 -36.05 13.41
C ALA A 380 -4.76 -37.55 13.60
N ALA A 381 -5.51 -38.16 12.67
CA ALA A 381 -5.76 -39.60 12.66
C ALA A 381 -4.46 -40.42 12.57
N ALA A 382 -3.52 -40.01 11.71
CA ALA A 382 -2.22 -40.66 11.56
C ALA A 382 -1.35 -40.55 12.83
N THR A 383 -1.41 -39.41 13.52
CA THR A 383 -0.63 -39.18 14.76
C THR A 383 -1.18 -39.99 15.93
N TRP A 384 -2.51 -39.98 16.11
CA TRP A 384 -3.14 -40.44 17.35
C TRP A 384 -3.83 -41.81 17.23
N GLY A 385 -3.95 -42.33 16.01
CA GLY A 385 -4.86 -43.41 15.68
C GLY A 385 -6.31 -42.92 15.60
N ASP A 386 -7.15 -43.71 14.92
CA ASP A 386 -8.55 -43.38 14.66
C ASP A 386 -9.43 -44.63 14.81
N SER A 387 -9.31 -45.32 15.95
CA SER A 387 -9.94 -46.62 16.18
C SER A 387 -11.48 -46.58 16.17
N ASP A 388 -12.07 -45.45 16.56
CA ASP A 388 -13.52 -45.20 16.49
C ASP A 388 -13.95 -44.52 15.18
N GLY A 389 -12.99 -44.26 14.28
CA GLY A 389 -13.19 -43.62 12.99
C GLY A 389 -13.65 -42.16 13.07
N LEU A 390 -13.46 -41.49 14.21
CA LEU A 390 -13.97 -40.15 14.44
C LEU A 390 -13.41 -39.12 13.44
N TYR A 391 -12.10 -39.13 13.20
CA TYR A 391 -11.49 -38.20 12.24
C TYR A 391 -11.89 -38.53 10.81
N LEU A 392 -11.93 -39.81 10.43
CA LEU A 392 -12.36 -40.21 9.09
C LEU A 392 -13.82 -39.81 8.85
N LYS A 393 -14.72 -40.06 9.81
CA LYS A 393 -16.13 -39.66 9.72
C LYS A 393 -16.28 -38.14 9.60
N ALA A 394 -15.56 -37.38 10.41
CA ALA A 394 -15.55 -35.92 10.34
C ALA A 394 -15.07 -35.42 8.97
N ALA A 395 -13.99 -36.00 8.45
CA ALA A 395 -13.44 -35.63 7.14
C ALA A 395 -14.36 -36.02 5.98
N VAL A 396 -15.00 -37.19 6.02
CA VAL A 396 -15.96 -37.60 4.98
C VAL A 396 -17.21 -36.71 5.02
N LYS A 397 -17.76 -36.45 6.21
CA LYS A 397 -18.87 -35.53 6.41
C LYS A 397 -18.56 -34.15 5.86
N PHE A 398 -17.43 -33.57 6.26
CA PHE A 398 -16.98 -32.26 5.78
C PHE A 398 -16.81 -32.26 4.27
N ALA A 399 -16.13 -33.25 3.69
CA ALA A 399 -15.90 -33.32 2.26
C ALA A 399 -17.19 -33.43 1.43
N GLU A 400 -18.19 -34.17 1.93
CA GLU A 400 -19.47 -34.39 1.21
C GLU A 400 -20.42 -33.21 1.33
N GLU A 401 -20.52 -32.60 2.51
CA GLU A 401 -21.51 -31.57 2.80
C GLU A 401 -21.00 -30.14 2.56
N PHE A 402 -19.70 -29.95 2.34
CA PHE A 402 -19.16 -28.62 2.08
C PHE A 402 -19.67 -28.07 0.75
N ASP A 403 -20.38 -26.94 0.82
CA ASP A 403 -20.83 -26.18 -0.36
C ASP A 403 -20.47 -24.67 -0.24
N GLY A 404 -19.43 -24.37 0.54
CA GLY A 404 -18.89 -23.03 0.74
C GLY A 404 -18.84 -22.59 2.20
N TRP A 405 -18.29 -21.39 2.41
CA TRP A 405 -18.06 -20.81 3.72
C TRP A 405 -19.19 -19.87 4.18
N GLY A 406 -19.54 -19.99 5.46
CA GLY A 406 -20.41 -19.11 6.24
C GLY A 406 -19.71 -18.63 7.50
N GLY A 407 -20.47 -18.30 8.55
CA GLY A 407 -19.93 -17.64 9.76
C GLY A 407 -19.68 -16.14 9.57
N PHE A 408 -19.95 -15.63 8.38
CA PHE A 408 -19.97 -14.20 8.05
C PHE A 408 -21.38 -13.65 8.14
N VAL A 409 -21.49 -12.33 8.29
CA VAL A 409 -22.73 -11.62 7.99
C VAL A 409 -22.88 -11.60 6.46
N SER A 410 -23.91 -12.26 5.91
CA SER A 410 -24.32 -12.00 4.52
C SER A 410 -24.62 -10.50 4.39
N PRO A 411 -24.23 -9.81 3.31
CA PRO A 411 -24.58 -8.41 3.09
C PRO A 411 -26.06 -8.29 2.70
N GLU A 412 -26.97 -8.82 3.52
CA GLU A 412 -28.29 -8.23 3.64
C GLU A 412 -28.09 -7.00 4.52
N LYS A 413 -28.26 -5.83 3.89
CA LYS A 413 -28.20 -4.48 4.48
C LYS A 413 -28.39 -4.53 5.98
N SER A 414 -27.29 -4.43 6.72
CA SER A 414 -27.39 -4.03 8.12
C SER A 414 -28.22 -2.75 8.14
N GLU A 415 -29.23 -2.69 9.00
CA GLU A 415 -29.92 -1.44 9.32
C GLU A 415 -28.99 -0.45 10.06
N THR A 416 -27.67 -0.59 9.90
CA THR A 416 -26.63 0.31 10.36
C THR A 416 -25.54 0.44 9.29
N ASP A 417 -25.93 0.76 8.05
CA ASP A 417 -25.01 1.40 7.09
C ASP A 417 -24.81 2.88 7.51
N VAL A 418 -24.34 3.06 8.74
CA VAL A 418 -23.96 4.36 9.27
C VAL A 418 -22.55 4.57 8.73
N ASP A 419 -22.43 5.33 7.65
CA ASP A 419 -21.15 5.82 7.17
C ASP A 419 -20.37 6.36 8.37
N ALA A 420 -19.22 5.74 8.64
CA ALA A 420 -18.31 6.11 9.72
C ALA A 420 -16.94 6.51 9.19
N SER A 421 -16.84 6.81 7.89
CA SER A 421 -15.59 7.18 7.25
C SER A 421 -14.98 8.44 7.89
N LEU A 422 -13.67 8.40 8.13
CA LEU A 422 -12.91 9.47 8.76
C LEU A 422 -12.04 10.15 7.71
N TYR A 423 -12.00 11.49 7.69
CA TYR A 423 -11.14 12.25 6.77
C TYR A 423 -10.29 13.22 7.55
N LEU A 424 -8.99 13.10 7.36
CA LEU A 424 -7.98 13.94 7.98
C LEU A 424 -7.36 14.85 6.93
N HIS A 425 -7.16 16.12 7.30
CA HIS A 425 -6.44 17.08 6.48
C HIS A 425 -5.61 18.02 7.36
N ALA A 426 -4.32 18.17 7.08
CA ALA A 426 -3.45 19.09 7.78
C ALA A 426 -2.79 20.04 6.78
N GLU A 427 -2.91 21.36 6.99
CA GLU A 427 -2.32 22.40 6.15
C GLU A 427 -1.28 23.20 6.94
N LEU A 428 -0.07 23.36 6.37
CA LEU A 428 0.97 24.23 6.91
C LEU A 428 0.71 25.69 6.55
N LEU A 429 0.69 26.55 7.57
CA LEU A 429 0.58 28.00 7.45
C LEU A 429 1.91 28.65 7.86
N PRO A 430 2.90 28.75 6.95
CA PRO A 430 4.27 29.10 7.28
C PRO A 430 4.40 30.53 7.84
N ASN A 431 3.67 31.49 7.26
CA ASN A 431 3.74 32.92 7.62
C ASN A 431 3.36 33.22 9.08
N ILE A 432 2.52 32.36 9.66
CA ILE A 432 2.07 32.49 11.05
C ILE A 432 2.61 31.35 11.91
N ARG A 433 3.41 30.43 11.35
CA ARG A 433 3.99 29.27 12.04
C ARG A 433 2.97 28.35 12.72
N HIS A 434 1.88 28.05 12.03
CA HIS A 434 0.88 27.10 12.52
C HIS A 434 0.62 25.99 11.51
N ILE A 435 0.12 24.87 12.00
CA ILE A 435 -0.59 23.86 11.22
C ILE A 435 -2.07 23.96 11.58
N THR A 436 -2.93 24.03 10.56
CA THR A 436 -4.37 23.84 10.76
C THR A 436 -4.69 22.38 10.46
N PHE A 437 -5.28 21.68 11.42
CA PHE A 437 -5.67 20.29 11.31
C PHE A 437 -7.19 20.16 11.36
N TYR A 438 -7.73 19.43 10.39
CA TYR A 438 -9.15 19.20 10.21
C TYR A 438 -9.46 17.71 10.36
N ILE A 439 -10.58 17.43 11.02
CA ILE A 439 -11.19 16.11 11.10
C ILE A 439 -12.61 16.25 10.58
N SER A 440 -12.97 15.51 9.55
CA SER A 440 -14.35 15.42 9.09
C SER A 440 -14.92 14.04 9.41
N ILE A 441 -16.08 14.03 10.08
CA ILE A 441 -16.85 12.82 10.39
C ILE A 441 -18.28 12.97 9.86
N PRO A 442 -18.97 11.87 9.54
CA PRO A 442 -20.39 11.89 9.18
C PRO A 442 -21.28 12.53 10.27
N ALA A 443 -22.21 13.41 9.88
CA ALA A 443 -22.99 14.23 10.83
C ALA A 443 -24.02 13.42 11.64
N ASN A 444 -24.45 12.27 11.12
CA ASN A 444 -25.25 11.27 11.84
C ASN A 444 -24.53 10.78 13.11
N LEU A 445 -23.19 10.62 13.08
CA LEU A 445 -22.39 10.28 14.26
C LEU A 445 -22.37 11.41 15.30
N GLY A 446 -22.35 12.66 14.84
CA GLY A 446 -22.40 13.84 15.70
C GLY A 446 -23.70 13.96 16.50
N SER A 447 -24.81 13.45 15.96
CA SER A 447 -26.13 13.42 16.63
C SER A 447 -26.17 12.41 17.79
N GLN A 448 -25.24 11.45 17.82
CA GLN A 448 -25.07 10.44 18.87
C GLN A 448 -24.05 10.84 19.95
N ASN A 449 -23.58 12.09 19.98
CA ASN A 449 -22.52 12.60 20.88
C ASN A 449 -21.16 11.88 20.75
N ILE A 450 -20.90 11.22 19.63
CA ILE A 450 -19.62 10.56 19.35
C ILE A 450 -18.58 11.64 19.03
N GLN A 451 -17.47 11.64 19.76
CA GLN A 451 -16.39 12.64 19.67
C GLN A 451 -15.08 11.93 19.31
N PRO A 452 -14.35 12.38 18.27
CA PRO A 452 -13.09 11.76 17.89
C PRO A 452 -12.06 11.86 19.02
N LEU A 453 -11.34 10.77 19.25
CA LEU A 453 -10.19 10.69 20.13
C LEU A 453 -8.95 11.03 19.32
N ILE A 454 -8.21 12.05 19.75
CA ILE A 454 -7.08 12.60 18.99
C ILE A 454 -5.81 12.41 19.81
N THR A 455 -4.81 11.79 19.21
CA THR A 455 -3.51 11.54 19.84
C THR A 455 -2.39 12.09 18.96
N LEU A 456 -1.45 12.79 19.58
CA LEU A 456 -0.25 13.30 18.92
C LEU A 456 0.91 12.36 19.25
N SER A 457 1.70 11.96 18.26
CA SER A 457 2.87 11.09 18.50
C SER A 457 3.91 11.74 19.41
N GLU A 458 4.80 10.95 20.01
CA GLU A 458 5.91 11.45 20.83
C GLU A 458 6.86 12.37 20.03
N SER A 459 7.08 12.07 18.75
CA SER A 459 7.88 12.90 17.86
C SER A 459 7.22 14.24 17.52
N ARG A 460 5.88 14.35 17.73
CA ARG A 460 5.05 15.51 17.37
C ARG A 460 5.03 15.80 15.86
N ARG A 461 5.28 14.76 15.07
CA ARG A 461 5.27 14.80 13.59
C ARG A 461 4.12 13.98 12.99
N SER A 462 3.22 13.42 13.79
CA SER A 462 2.04 12.70 13.31
C SER A 462 0.89 12.78 14.30
N VAL A 463 -0.33 12.76 13.77
CA VAL A 463 -1.57 12.76 14.53
C VAL A 463 -2.40 11.56 14.14
N SER A 464 -2.90 10.85 15.15
CA SER A 464 -3.79 9.71 15.00
C SER A 464 -5.15 10.04 15.60
N VAL A 465 -6.20 9.73 14.85
CA VAL A 465 -7.59 9.99 15.22
C VAL A 465 -8.34 8.67 15.18
N SER A 466 -9.06 8.37 16.26
CA SER A 466 -9.97 7.22 16.32
C SER A 466 -11.34 7.65 16.80
N LEU A 467 -12.38 6.89 16.45
CA LEU A 467 -13.71 7.09 17.01
C LEU A 467 -13.88 6.23 18.28
N PRO A 468 -14.72 6.64 19.25
CA PRO A 468 -15.07 5.78 20.37
C PRO A 468 -16.09 4.70 19.94
N ALA A 469 -16.27 3.68 20.78
CA ALA A 469 -17.25 2.62 20.55
C ALA A 469 -18.64 3.19 20.19
N PRO A 470 -19.35 2.63 19.18
CA PRO A 470 -19.08 1.35 18.49
C PRO A 470 -18.14 1.45 17.25
N PHE A 471 -17.54 2.61 16.97
CA PHE A 471 -16.70 2.83 15.77
C PHE A 471 -15.20 2.83 16.08
N ASP A 472 -14.79 2.16 17.13
CA ASP A 472 -13.41 2.13 17.61
C ASP A 472 -12.40 1.43 16.71
N HIS A 473 -12.88 0.58 15.81
CA HIS A 473 -12.14 0.07 14.65
C HIS A 473 -11.80 1.17 13.62
N VAL A 474 -12.51 2.30 13.62
CA VAL A 474 -12.24 3.43 12.73
C VAL A 474 -11.15 4.30 13.34
N ALA A 475 -9.94 4.13 12.83
CA ALA A 475 -8.80 4.96 13.17
C ALA A 475 -7.99 5.30 11.92
N ASP A 476 -7.37 6.47 11.94
CA ASP A 476 -6.57 6.99 10.83
C ASP A 476 -5.41 7.82 11.35
N THR A 477 -4.30 7.86 10.63
CA THR A 477 -3.07 8.57 11.03
C THR A 477 -2.42 9.26 9.85
N ILE A 478 -2.14 10.55 9.99
CA ILE A 478 -1.39 11.33 9.01
C ILE A 478 -0.09 11.88 9.61
N LYS A 479 0.96 12.00 8.77
CA LYS A 479 2.15 12.78 9.13
C LYS A 479 1.81 14.26 9.05
N LEU A 480 2.26 15.05 10.02
CA LEU A 480 2.11 16.50 9.99
C LEU A 480 3.15 17.13 9.05
N PRO A 481 2.78 18.17 8.28
CA PRO A 481 3.71 18.88 7.41
C PRO A 481 4.95 19.48 8.09
N ALA A 482 4.87 19.74 9.40
CA ALA A 482 5.96 20.20 10.25
C ALA A 482 5.76 19.70 11.69
N ARG A 483 6.81 19.77 12.50
CA ARG A 483 6.77 19.39 13.92
C ARG A 483 6.04 20.46 14.74
N VAL A 484 5.00 20.06 15.45
CA VAL A 484 4.24 20.95 16.31
C VAL A 484 4.81 20.99 17.74
N ASN A 485 4.57 22.09 18.45
CA ASN A 485 5.03 22.27 19.82
C ASN A 485 4.26 21.41 20.82
N GLU A 486 4.83 21.23 22.02
CA GLU A 486 4.24 20.41 23.09
C GLU A 486 2.85 20.92 23.53
N ALA A 487 2.61 22.24 23.44
CA ALA A 487 1.33 22.84 23.78
C ALA A 487 0.18 22.33 22.88
N SER A 488 0.50 21.81 21.69
CA SER A 488 -0.48 21.23 20.76
C SER A 488 -1.21 20.02 21.34
N ARG A 489 -0.60 19.26 22.27
CA ARG A 489 -1.32 18.18 23.00
C ARG A 489 -2.52 18.71 23.77
N ARG A 490 -2.36 19.88 24.41
CA ARG A 490 -3.46 20.53 25.15
C ARG A 490 -4.53 21.02 24.20
N VAL A 491 -4.14 21.65 23.08
CA VAL A 491 -5.06 22.15 22.05
C VAL A 491 -5.96 21.03 21.50
N LEU A 492 -5.36 19.88 21.17
CA LEU A 492 -6.08 18.69 20.68
C LEU A 492 -6.98 18.07 21.76
N ALA A 493 -6.62 18.18 23.04
CA ALA A 493 -7.40 17.65 24.15
C ALA A 493 -8.60 18.52 24.56
N THR A 494 -8.46 19.86 24.51
CA THR A 494 -9.43 20.82 25.05
C THR A 494 -10.43 21.37 24.03
N SER A 495 -10.07 21.44 22.75
CA SER A 495 -10.92 22.02 21.70
C SER A 495 -11.88 20.99 21.11
N ARG A 496 -12.93 20.61 21.86
CA ARG A 496 -13.90 19.56 21.44
C ARG A 496 -15.23 20.09 20.87
N GLN A 497 -15.36 21.39 20.66
CA GLN A 497 -16.53 21.97 19.99
C GLN A 497 -16.30 21.94 18.48
N GLY A 498 -16.81 20.91 17.81
CA GLY A 498 -16.88 20.90 16.34
C GLY A 498 -17.92 21.89 15.84
N ASP A 499 -17.64 22.54 14.70
CA ASP A 499 -18.51 23.53 14.07
C ASP A 499 -19.84 22.90 13.61
N ALA A 500 -20.84 23.74 13.33
CA ALA A 500 -22.15 23.30 12.86
C ALA A 500 -22.04 22.45 11.59
N ALA A 501 -22.88 21.41 11.46
CA ALA A 501 -22.85 20.50 10.31
C ALA A 501 -22.98 21.28 8.99
N THR A 502 -22.00 21.14 8.10
CA THR A 502 -22.01 21.71 6.76
C THR A 502 -22.59 20.69 5.79
N ALA A 503 -23.48 21.13 4.91
CA ALA A 503 -24.05 20.28 3.87
C ALA A 503 -23.01 20.09 2.76
N ASP A 504 -22.75 18.84 2.39
CA ASP A 504 -22.01 18.51 1.18
C ASP A 504 -22.98 18.65 -0.01
N ASN A 505 -22.75 19.63 -0.88
CA ASN A 505 -23.73 20.02 -1.90
C ASN A 505 -23.87 19.01 -3.05
N ASP A 506 -22.94 18.05 -3.20
CA ASP A 506 -22.94 17.08 -4.30
C ASP A 506 -23.25 15.63 -3.87
N SER A 507 -22.87 15.23 -2.64
CA SER A 507 -23.11 13.86 -2.14
C SER A 507 -24.37 13.69 -1.31
N GLY A 508 -24.98 14.79 -0.84
CA GLY A 508 -26.12 14.78 0.09
C GLY A 508 -25.76 14.31 1.52
N VAL A 509 -24.51 13.92 1.79
CA VAL A 509 -24.05 13.44 3.11
C VAL A 509 -23.57 14.63 3.94
N ARG A 510 -24.29 14.98 5.01
CA ARG A 510 -23.86 16.03 5.94
C ARG A 510 -22.66 15.53 6.74
N ARG A 511 -21.61 16.36 6.87
CA ARG A 511 -20.44 16.07 7.71
C ARG A 511 -20.29 17.13 8.81
N ARG A 512 -19.71 16.70 9.93
CA ARG A 512 -19.30 17.55 11.03
C ARG A 512 -17.79 17.68 11.01
N GLU A 513 -17.31 18.92 11.14
CA GLU A 513 -15.90 19.24 11.04
C GLU A 513 -15.35 19.70 12.40
N PHE A 514 -14.13 19.27 12.72
CA PHE A 514 -13.35 19.76 13.85
C PHE A 514 -12.09 20.41 13.31
N SER A 515 -11.79 21.63 13.75
CA SER A 515 -10.61 22.38 13.33
C SER A 515 -9.71 22.70 14.53
N PHE A 516 -8.42 22.45 14.38
CA PHE A 516 -7.41 22.67 15.40
C PHE A 516 -6.26 23.48 14.83
N ARG A 517 -5.78 24.45 15.61
CA ARG A 517 -4.64 25.30 15.22
C ARG A 517 -3.47 25.03 16.14
N MET A 518 -2.43 24.40 15.58
CA MET A 518 -1.26 23.92 16.32
C MET A 518 -0.05 24.79 15.96
N GLN A 519 0.73 25.20 16.95
CA GLN A 519 1.95 26.00 16.73
C GLN A 519 3.14 25.09 16.39
N ILE A 520 4.05 25.58 15.55
CA ILE A 520 5.27 24.87 15.13
C ILE A 520 6.45 25.22 16.05
N ASP A 521 7.40 24.29 16.24
CA ASP A 521 8.64 24.53 17.01
C ASP A 521 9.59 25.51 16.30
N GLU A 522 10.36 26.31 17.07
CA GLU A 522 11.20 27.40 16.53
C GLU A 522 12.48 27.00 15.75
N PRO A 523 12.97 25.74 15.73
CA PRO A 523 14.02 25.34 14.81
C PRO A 523 13.62 24.13 13.94
N ASP A 524 12.44 24.12 13.31
CA ASP A 524 12.14 23.08 12.32
C ASP A 524 12.68 23.49 10.94
N ASP A 525 13.67 22.74 10.44
CA ASP A 525 14.27 22.88 9.10
C ASP A 525 13.26 22.63 7.96
N SER A 526 12.01 22.24 8.27
CA SER A 526 10.92 22.07 7.32
C SER A 526 10.27 23.37 6.85
N LEU A 527 10.71 24.54 7.36
CA LEU A 527 10.28 25.83 6.86
C LEU A 527 10.97 26.11 5.51
N PRO A 528 10.23 26.48 4.46
CA PRO A 528 10.82 26.75 3.15
C PRO A 528 11.88 27.85 3.23
N SER A 529 12.99 27.68 2.50
CA SER A 529 13.96 28.75 2.25
C SER A 529 13.22 29.93 1.61
N LYS A 530 13.59 31.17 1.98
CA LYS A 530 12.82 32.36 1.61
C LYS A 530 12.84 32.70 0.11
N ASP A 531 13.74 32.09 -0.67
CA ASP A 531 13.82 32.26 -2.12
C ASP A 531 14.09 30.89 -2.78
N PRO A 532 13.07 30.20 -3.32
CA PRO A 532 13.30 29.03 -4.17
C PRO A 532 13.91 29.50 -5.49
N LEU A 533 14.96 28.81 -5.96
CA LEU A 533 15.49 29.04 -7.30
C LEU A 533 14.50 28.46 -8.32
N ILE A 534 14.43 29.04 -9.53
CA ILE A 534 13.53 28.55 -10.60
C ILE A 534 13.76 27.05 -10.87
N ASP A 535 15.01 26.60 -10.75
CA ASP A 535 15.42 25.21 -10.94
C ASP A 535 14.83 24.24 -9.88
N ASP A 536 14.29 24.73 -8.76
CA ASP A 536 13.78 23.90 -7.67
C ASP A 536 12.41 23.28 -7.95
N PHE A 537 11.67 23.80 -8.94
CA PHE A 537 10.29 23.38 -9.23
C PHE A 537 10.03 22.97 -10.68
N VAL A 538 10.99 23.15 -11.58
CA VAL A 538 10.87 22.78 -13.00
C VAL A 538 11.33 21.33 -13.19
N PRO A 539 10.45 20.40 -13.61
CA PRO A 539 10.88 19.06 -13.97
C PRO A 539 11.74 19.10 -15.22
N TRP A 540 12.78 18.27 -15.29
CA TRP A 540 13.63 18.14 -16.47
C TRP A 540 14.28 19.45 -16.92
N THR A 541 15.13 20.03 -16.08
CA THR A 541 16.05 21.13 -16.46
C THR A 541 17.21 20.57 -17.29
N ALA A 542 17.98 21.42 -17.98
CA ALA A 542 19.16 20.97 -18.71
C ALA A 542 20.23 20.34 -17.81
N ALA A 543 20.32 20.77 -16.54
CA ALA A 543 21.23 20.20 -15.55
C ALA A 543 20.85 18.76 -15.16
N ASP A 544 19.58 18.38 -15.29
CA ASP A 544 19.11 17.01 -15.01
C ASP A 544 19.46 16.05 -16.15
N MET A 545 19.77 16.57 -17.34
CA MET A 545 19.88 15.76 -18.56
C MET A 545 21.29 15.26 -18.82
N SER A 546 21.40 14.03 -19.32
CA SER A 546 22.66 13.45 -19.76
C SER A 546 22.83 13.55 -21.29
N PRO A 547 24.07 13.51 -21.82
CA PRO A 547 24.31 13.44 -23.26
C PRO A 547 23.70 12.19 -23.93
N SER A 548 23.35 11.17 -23.15
CA SER A 548 22.68 9.94 -23.59
C SER A 548 21.17 9.95 -23.36
N THR A 549 20.59 11.06 -22.87
CA THR A 549 19.15 11.12 -22.60
C THR A 549 18.35 10.83 -23.87
N ARG A 550 17.35 9.95 -23.74
CA ARG A 550 16.39 9.64 -24.81
C ARG A 550 14.99 10.07 -24.39
N LEU A 551 14.17 10.45 -25.38
CA LEU A 551 12.76 10.83 -25.18
C LEU A 551 11.84 9.92 -25.99
N ARG A 552 10.74 9.48 -25.39
CA ARG A 552 9.70 8.68 -26.06
C ARG A 552 8.30 9.20 -25.73
N CYS A 553 7.32 8.83 -26.54
CA CYS A 553 5.92 9.12 -26.29
C CYS A 553 5.46 8.40 -25.02
N SER A 554 4.89 9.12 -24.06
CA SER A 554 4.39 8.54 -22.81
C SER A 554 3.23 7.56 -23.01
N GLY A 555 2.42 7.74 -24.06
CA GLY A 555 1.23 6.91 -24.29
C GLY A 555 1.45 5.59 -25.05
N CYS A 556 2.51 5.48 -25.86
CA CYS A 556 2.75 4.26 -26.68
C CYS A 556 4.22 3.87 -26.81
N GLU A 557 5.09 4.53 -26.05
CA GLU A 557 6.53 4.25 -25.98
C GLU A 557 7.32 4.45 -27.28
N ASN A 558 6.69 4.99 -28.32
CA ASN A 558 7.36 5.29 -29.58
C ASN A 558 8.48 6.31 -29.36
N VAL A 559 9.71 5.96 -29.74
CA VAL A 559 10.90 6.79 -29.53
C VAL A 559 10.84 8.03 -30.41
N ILE A 560 11.03 9.20 -29.79
CA ILE A 560 10.98 10.52 -30.44
C ILE A 560 12.38 11.10 -30.58
N LEU A 561 13.17 11.09 -29.50
CA LEU A 561 14.57 11.50 -29.51
C LEU A 561 15.42 10.31 -29.05
N ASN A 562 16.30 9.83 -29.92
CA ASN A 562 17.23 8.73 -29.62
C ASN A 562 18.67 9.24 -29.56
N ASN A 563 19.70 8.40 -29.61
CA ASN A 563 21.07 8.89 -29.74
C ASN A 563 21.26 9.70 -31.05
N PRO A 564 22.01 10.81 -31.02
CA PRO A 564 22.27 11.64 -32.19
C PRO A 564 23.00 10.85 -33.28
N ARG A 565 22.60 11.05 -34.54
CA ARG A 565 23.23 10.41 -35.70
C ARG A 565 24.51 11.18 -36.05
N CYS A 566 25.64 10.49 -36.19
CA CYS A 566 26.86 11.12 -36.71
C CYS A 566 26.57 11.72 -38.09
N ALA A 567 26.54 13.04 -38.18
CA ALA A 567 26.64 13.73 -39.45
C ALA A 567 28.11 13.66 -39.90
N ASP A 568 28.30 13.29 -41.16
CA ASP A 568 29.53 13.25 -41.93
C ASP A 568 30.51 12.08 -41.70
N GLY A 569 30.82 11.40 -42.81
CA GLY A 569 31.76 10.29 -42.93
C GLY A 569 33.23 10.66 -42.74
N SER A 570 33.55 11.55 -41.81
CA SER A 570 34.91 11.70 -41.27
C SER A 570 35.05 10.74 -40.10
N GLY A 571 35.90 9.73 -40.26
CA GLY A 571 36.11 8.64 -39.32
C GLY A 571 36.78 9.05 -38.00
N ASP A 572 36.11 9.88 -37.20
CA ASP A 572 36.47 10.12 -35.80
C ASP A 572 35.43 9.45 -34.89
N THR A 573 35.84 8.36 -34.24
CA THR A 573 34.98 7.44 -33.49
C THR A 573 34.77 7.92 -32.05
N SER A 574 33.96 8.95 -31.87
CA SER A 574 33.33 9.28 -30.58
C SER A 574 31.89 9.72 -30.83
N PRO A 575 30.86 9.04 -30.30
CA PRO A 575 29.48 9.50 -30.47
C PRO A 575 29.32 10.84 -29.72
N ALA A 576 29.13 11.94 -30.45
CA ALA A 576 28.81 13.22 -29.85
C ALA A 576 27.41 13.13 -29.25
N GLY A 577 27.27 13.03 -27.92
CA GLY A 577 25.96 12.99 -27.26
C GLY A 577 25.19 14.32 -27.37
N TRP A 578 23.93 14.33 -26.92
CA TRP A 578 23.09 15.53 -26.91
C TRP A 578 23.71 16.65 -26.07
N THR A 579 23.62 17.89 -26.57
CA THR A 579 23.91 19.08 -25.79
C THR A 579 22.60 19.65 -25.24
N TRP A 580 22.42 19.64 -23.92
CA TRP A 580 21.25 20.22 -23.26
C TRP A 580 21.57 21.62 -22.76
N LYS A 581 20.70 22.59 -23.04
CA LYS A 581 20.83 23.97 -22.52
C LYS A 581 19.46 24.48 -22.13
N ASP A 582 19.37 25.16 -21.00
CA ASP A 582 18.11 25.85 -20.66
C ASP A 582 17.88 27.00 -21.63
N LEU A 583 16.63 27.12 -22.07
CA LEU A 583 16.19 28.22 -22.91
C LEU A 583 16.21 29.50 -22.06
N PRO A 584 16.96 30.54 -22.44
CA PRO A 584 16.88 31.82 -21.74
C PRO A 584 15.45 32.37 -21.85
N SER A 585 14.96 33.01 -20.78
CA SER A 585 13.56 33.45 -20.70
C SER A 585 13.16 34.32 -21.90
N GLY A 586 11.95 34.09 -22.43
CA GLY A 586 11.51 34.63 -23.73
C GLY A 586 11.54 36.17 -23.86
N ASN A 587 11.52 36.91 -22.75
CA ASN A 587 11.57 38.38 -22.74
C ASN A 587 12.96 38.91 -22.35
N TRP A 588 14.00 38.07 -22.29
CA TRP A 588 15.36 38.50 -22.03
C TRP A 588 15.85 39.48 -23.10
N ALA A 589 15.45 39.28 -24.36
CA ALA A 589 15.72 40.22 -25.45
C ALA A 589 15.05 41.59 -25.22
N GLU A 590 13.78 41.62 -24.78
CA GLU A 590 13.06 42.87 -24.47
C GLU A 590 13.62 43.58 -23.24
N MET A 591 13.99 42.84 -22.19
CA MET A 591 14.65 43.38 -20.99
C MET A 591 16.04 43.95 -21.30
N MET A 592 16.79 43.31 -22.21
CA MET A 592 18.07 43.83 -22.70
C MET A 592 17.88 45.06 -23.59
N ASP A 593 16.78 45.18 -24.33
CA ASP A 593 16.43 46.41 -25.06
C ASP A 593 16.14 47.59 -24.12
N PHE A 594 15.51 47.34 -22.96
CA PHE A 594 15.35 48.38 -21.92
C PHE A 594 16.67 48.76 -21.23
N TRP A 595 17.64 47.85 -21.15
CA TRP A 595 18.92 48.10 -20.50
C TRP A 595 19.92 48.87 -21.37
N HIS A 596 19.82 48.75 -22.70
CA HIS A 596 20.67 49.46 -23.66
C HIS A 596 20.07 50.82 -24.10
N CYS A 597 19.85 51.73 -23.16
CA CYS A 597 19.49 53.12 -23.50
C CYS A 597 20.62 53.88 -24.24
N HIS A 598 21.84 53.34 -24.29
CA HIS A 598 22.95 53.88 -25.08
C HIS A 598 23.82 52.76 -25.66
N LYS A 599 23.63 52.44 -26.95
CA LYS A 599 24.60 51.64 -27.69
C LYS A 599 25.74 52.57 -28.12
N PRO A 600 27.02 52.33 -27.77
CA PRO A 600 28.12 53.12 -28.33
C PRO A 600 28.18 52.89 -29.84
N ASP A 601 28.39 53.96 -30.60
CA ASP A 601 28.50 53.89 -32.05
C ASP A 601 29.59 52.90 -32.46
N PRO A 602 29.34 52.04 -33.46
CA PRO A 602 30.39 51.16 -33.97
C PRO A 602 31.47 52.03 -34.64
N PRO A 603 32.76 51.82 -34.35
CA PRO A 603 33.82 52.49 -35.08
C PRO A 603 33.77 52.05 -36.55
N GLU A 604 33.75 53.03 -37.45
CA GLU A 604 33.79 52.80 -38.89
C GLU A 604 35.06 52.05 -39.28
N GLY A 605 34.88 50.89 -39.90
CA GLY A 605 35.83 50.33 -40.85
C GLY A 605 36.65 49.13 -40.37
N HIS A 606 36.07 47.93 -40.43
CA HIS A 606 36.82 46.70 -40.76
C HIS A 606 35.88 45.69 -41.45
N ARG A 607 36.09 45.45 -42.75
CA ARG A 607 35.53 44.29 -43.46
C ARG A 607 36.37 43.07 -43.12
N HIS A 608 35.85 42.16 -42.30
CA HIS A 608 36.34 40.80 -42.20
C HIS A 608 35.21 39.82 -42.50
N VAL A 609 35.54 38.78 -43.27
CA VAL A 609 34.66 37.70 -43.71
C VAL A 609 34.03 37.01 -42.49
N GLU A 610 32.70 36.97 -42.45
CA GLU A 610 31.93 36.50 -41.31
C GLU A 610 31.88 34.97 -41.23
N ASP A 611 32.38 34.45 -40.12
CA ASP A 611 32.07 33.13 -39.58
C ASP A 611 30.82 33.29 -38.68
N PRO A 612 29.70 32.58 -38.93
CA PRO A 612 28.42 32.84 -38.24
C PRO A 612 28.48 32.63 -36.71
N ASN A 613 29.51 31.96 -36.18
CA ASN A 613 29.72 31.79 -34.74
C ASN A 613 30.68 32.80 -34.09
N ALA A 614 31.19 33.80 -34.82
CA ALA A 614 31.98 34.87 -34.22
C ALA A 614 31.14 35.87 -33.38
N GLN A 615 29.80 35.77 -33.41
CA GLN A 615 28.88 36.54 -32.56
C GLN A 615 28.62 35.91 -31.16
N THR A 616 29.27 34.79 -30.82
CA THR A 616 29.00 34.04 -29.57
C THR A 616 29.66 34.64 -28.31
N LYS A 617 29.89 35.96 -28.25
CA LYS A 617 30.43 36.65 -27.06
C LYS A 617 29.67 37.90 -26.61
N GLY A 618 28.54 38.21 -27.25
CA GLY A 618 27.71 39.36 -26.85
C GLY A 618 26.25 38.99 -26.96
N TYR A 619 25.57 38.91 -25.82
CA TYR A 619 24.14 38.70 -25.76
C TYR A 619 23.41 40.03 -26.05
N GLY A 620 23.17 40.34 -27.33
CA GLY A 620 22.39 41.50 -27.76
C GLY A 620 20.95 41.12 -28.12
N ALA A 621 20.02 42.08 -28.04
CA ALA A 621 18.59 41.91 -28.31
C ALA A 621 18.23 41.45 -29.75
N ALA A 622 19.20 41.42 -30.67
CA ALA A 622 19.02 40.93 -32.05
C ALA A 622 19.27 39.42 -32.22
N ASN A 623 19.67 38.69 -31.16
CA ASN A 623 19.93 37.26 -31.25
C ASN A 623 18.62 36.45 -31.16
N GLN A 624 18.17 35.92 -32.29
CA GLN A 624 17.03 35.01 -32.36
C GLN A 624 17.44 33.61 -31.93
N VAL A 625 16.69 32.99 -31.02
CA VAL A 625 16.93 31.60 -30.60
C VAL A 625 16.45 30.66 -31.70
N VAL A 626 17.35 29.84 -32.25
CA VAL A 626 17.08 28.90 -33.34
C VAL A 626 17.47 27.49 -32.93
N ALA A 627 16.61 26.51 -33.24
CA ALA A 627 16.87 25.10 -32.99
C ALA A 627 18.04 24.60 -33.86
N THR A 628 19.05 24.00 -33.22
CA THR A 628 20.25 23.50 -33.89
C THR A 628 20.33 22.00 -33.72
N ALA A 629 20.66 21.27 -34.78
CA ALA A 629 20.80 19.82 -34.73
C ALA A 629 21.84 19.41 -33.66
N GLY A 630 21.54 18.37 -32.87
CA GLY A 630 22.39 17.92 -31.77
C GLY A 630 22.27 18.72 -30.45
N THR A 631 21.48 19.80 -30.44
CA THR A 631 21.23 20.62 -29.23
C THR A 631 19.74 20.62 -28.89
N VAL A 632 19.42 20.30 -27.63
CA VAL A 632 18.07 20.38 -27.09
C VAL A 632 17.99 21.58 -26.14
N LEU A 633 17.08 22.50 -26.45
CA LEU A 633 16.81 23.65 -25.61
C LEU A 633 15.64 23.35 -24.67
N VAL A 634 15.86 23.49 -23.38
CA VAL A 634 14.92 23.10 -22.33
C VAL A 634 14.14 24.32 -21.85
N ASP A 635 12.82 24.28 -22.01
CA ASP A 635 11.87 25.28 -21.49
C ASP A 635 11.08 24.65 -20.33
N VAL A 636 10.30 25.44 -19.60
CA VAL A 636 9.53 24.97 -18.43
C VAL A 636 8.56 23.85 -18.81
N ALA A 637 7.77 24.05 -19.87
CA ALA A 637 6.77 23.09 -20.32
C ALA A 637 7.16 22.31 -21.59
N THR A 638 8.23 22.72 -22.29
CA THR A 638 8.59 22.16 -23.61
C THR A 638 10.09 21.88 -23.78
N PHE A 639 10.42 21.03 -24.74
CA PHE A 639 11.76 20.91 -25.31
C PHE A 639 11.73 21.46 -26.73
N LEU A 640 12.62 22.40 -27.05
CA LEU A 640 12.82 22.91 -28.40
C LEU A 640 13.96 22.13 -29.07
N VAL A 641 13.63 21.46 -30.17
CA VAL A 641 14.53 20.53 -30.90
C VAL A 641 14.48 20.77 -32.40
N SER A 642 15.56 20.40 -33.10
CA SER A 642 15.57 20.43 -34.57
C SER A 642 14.65 19.34 -35.15
N GLU A 643 13.95 19.65 -36.24
CA GLU A 643 13.15 18.66 -36.99
C GLU A 643 13.99 17.44 -37.41
N ALA A 644 15.26 17.65 -37.77
CA ALA A 644 16.17 16.58 -38.22
C ALA A 644 16.51 15.55 -37.12
N ASP A 645 16.38 15.93 -35.85
CA ASP A 645 16.73 15.10 -34.70
C ASP A 645 15.56 14.21 -34.24
N CYS A 646 14.34 14.54 -34.67
CA CYS A 646 13.13 13.87 -34.21
C CYS A 646 12.72 12.70 -35.11
N GLY A 647 12.40 11.57 -34.49
CA GLY A 647 11.82 10.40 -35.13
C GLY A 647 10.35 10.17 -34.75
N GLY A 648 9.61 9.42 -35.57
CA GLY A 648 8.31 8.89 -35.17
C GLY A 648 7.21 9.93 -34.94
N LEU A 649 7.34 11.14 -35.50
CA LEU A 649 6.33 12.20 -35.46
C LEU A 649 5.79 12.51 -36.86
N LYS A 650 4.56 13.01 -36.92
CA LYS A 650 3.91 13.49 -38.15
C LYS A 650 3.27 14.86 -37.95
N LYS A 651 3.39 15.73 -38.94
CA LYS A 651 2.75 17.05 -38.95
C LYS A 651 1.26 16.91 -39.29
N VAL A 652 0.41 17.51 -38.46
CA VAL A 652 -1.05 17.54 -38.65
C VAL A 652 -1.48 19.01 -38.68
N GLN A 653 -2.17 19.39 -39.75
CA GLN A 653 -2.75 20.72 -39.89
C GLN A 653 -4.14 20.73 -39.27
N GLN A 654 -4.35 21.55 -38.24
CA GLN A 654 -5.68 21.69 -37.64
C GLN A 654 -6.60 22.52 -38.56
N PRO A 655 -7.86 22.11 -38.80
CA PRO A 655 -8.83 22.93 -39.50
C PRO A 655 -9.32 24.05 -38.56
N THR A 656 -8.93 25.30 -38.81
CA THR A 656 -9.51 26.45 -38.11
C THR A 656 -10.84 26.85 -38.76
N PRO A 657 -11.88 27.21 -37.97
CA PRO A 657 -13.07 27.88 -38.48
C PRO A 657 -12.68 29.22 -39.14
N GLU A 658 -13.36 29.58 -40.23
CA GLU A 658 -12.94 30.57 -41.24
C GLU A 658 -12.86 32.06 -40.81
N GLU A 659 -12.81 32.42 -39.51
CA GLU A 659 -12.92 33.85 -39.12
C GLU A 659 -11.89 34.42 -38.13
N SER A 660 -10.85 33.69 -37.69
CA SER A 660 -9.74 34.32 -36.93
C SER A 660 -8.42 34.34 -37.72
N ALA A 661 -7.90 35.55 -37.95
CA ALA A 661 -6.63 35.80 -38.64
C ALA A 661 -5.38 35.46 -37.80
N GLN A 662 -5.47 34.46 -36.92
CA GLN A 662 -4.34 33.97 -36.13
C GLN A 662 -3.59 32.88 -36.91
N LYS A 663 -2.26 32.95 -36.91
CA LYS A 663 -1.33 32.10 -37.67
C LYS A 663 -1.71 30.61 -37.58
N LYS A 664 -1.75 29.92 -38.73
CA LYS A 664 -1.98 28.46 -38.82
C LYS A 664 -0.93 27.71 -37.99
N GLU A 665 -1.34 27.16 -36.85
CA GLU A 665 -0.49 26.38 -35.96
C GLU A 665 -0.40 24.92 -36.46
N ILE A 666 0.81 24.39 -36.60
CA ILE A 666 1.05 23.01 -37.07
C ILE A 666 1.31 22.14 -35.84
N SER A 667 0.44 21.14 -35.63
CA SER A 667 0.55 20.20 -34.52
C SER A 667 1.42 19.00 -34.91
N LEU A 668 2.18 18.49 -33.94
CA LEU A 668 3.05 17.33 -34.09
C LEU A 668 2.42 16.17 -33.34
N ASN A 669 2.01 15.13 -34.07
CA ASN A 669 1.39 13.94 -33.47
C ASN A 669 2.35 12.74 -33.53
N CYS A 670 2.23 11.84 -32.55
CA CYS A 670 2.91 10.56 -32.58
C CYS A 670 2.46 9.77 -33.81
N ALA A 671 3.41 9.24 -34.58
CA ALA A 671 3.12 8.43 -35.75
C ALA A 671 2.39 7.12 -35.40
N ASN A 672 2.62 6.58 -34.19
CA ASN A 672 2.07 5.30 -33.74
C ASN A 672 0.66 5.43 -33.13
N CYS A 673 0.49 6.24 -32.08
CA CYS A 673 -0.79 6.36 -31.35
C CYS A 673 -1.59 7.63 -31.68
N ASN A 674 -1.07 8.51 -32.54
CA ASN A 674 -1.70 9.78 -32.91
C ASN A 674 -1.85 10.82 -31.78
N ALA A 675 -1.29 10.57 -30.58
CA ALA A 675 -1.28 11.54 -29.48
C ALA A 675 -0.57 12.84 -29.88
N SER A 676 -1.05 13.99 -29.41
CA SER A 676 -0.38 15.29 -29.60
C SER A 676 0.88 15.33 -28.76
N ILE A 677 2.03 15.52 -29.41
CA ILE A 677 3.36 15.53 -28.78
C ILE A 677 3.94 16.94 -28.72
N GLY A 678 3.58 17.82 -29.65
CA GLY A 678 4.19 19.14 -29.75
C GLY A 678 3.58 20.03 -30.81
N ILE A 679 4.23 21.16 -31.06
CA ILE A 679 3.91 22.12 -32.12
C ILE A 679 5.16 22.56 -32.86
N GLU A 680 4.98 22.99 -34.10
CA GLU A 680 6.06 23.61 -34.89
C GLU A 680 6.23 25.08 -34.48
N ASP A 681 7.45 25.46 -34.07
CA ASP A 681 7.83 26.84 -33.80
C ASP A 681 8.56 27.41 -35.02
N ALA A 682 7.81 28.13 -35.85
CA ALA A 682 8.35 28.76 -37.06
C ALA A 682 9.36 29.87 -36.76
N VAL A 683 9.31 30.51 -35.59
CA VAL A 683 10.25 31.56 -35.18
C VAL A 683 11.57 30.94 -34.78
N ALA A 684 11.54 29.86 -34.01
CA ALA A 684 12.73 29.13 -33.60
C ALA A 684 13.22 28.11 -34.64
N GLN A 685 12.53 27.95 -35.77
CA GLN A 685 12.82 26.97 -36.84
C GLN A 685 13.00 25.54 -36.29
N GLY A 686 12.11 25.14 -35.38
CA GLY A 686 12.21 23.85 -34.70
C GLY A 686 10.86 23.35 -34.19
N TRP A 687 10.89 22.26 -33.44
CA TRP A 687 9.71 21.64 -32.85
C TRP A 687 9.74 21.82 -31.34
N ARG A 688 8.63 22.29 -30.76
CA ARG A 688 8.42 22.34 -29.32
C ARG A 688 7.64 21.10 -28.89
N LEU A 689 8.34 20.17 -28.25
CA LEU A 689 7.76 18.94 -27.72
C LEU A 689 7.26 19.20 -26.29
N PHE A 690 6.01 18.85 -25.99
CA PHE A 690 5.41 19.02 -24.67
C PHE A 690 5.98 18.01 -23.68
N LYS A 691 6.51 18.46 -22.54
CA LYS A 691 6.98 17.56 -21.47
C LYS A 691 5.88 16.63 -20.98
N THR A 692 4.62 17.09 -20.97
CA THR A 692 3.42 16.34 -20.57
C THR A 692 3.12 15.13 -21.48
N SER A 693 3.72 15.05 -22.67
CA SER A 693 3.51 13.96 -23.64
C SER A 693 4.68 12.98 -23.73
N LEU A 694 5.70 13.15 -22.89
CA LEU A 694 6.98 12.48 -23.03
C LEU A 694 7.36 11.67 -21.79
N SER A 695 8.20 10.67 -22.00
CA SER A 695 9.00 10.01 -20.95
C SER A 695 10.48 10.16 -21.30
N ALA A 696 11.33 10.38 -20.30
CA ALA A 696 12.77 10.52 -20.46
C ALA A 696 13.51 9.31 -19.87
N SER A 697 14.61 8.89 -20.50
CA SER A 697 15.56 7.92 -19.96
C SER A 697 16.90 8.65 -19.85
N ILE A 698 17.26 9.06 -18.63
CA ILE A 698 18.37 9.99 -18.37
C ILE A 698 19.68 9.24 -18.05
N HIS A 699 19.69 8.43 -16.99
CA HIS A 699 20.91 7.79 -16.48
C HIS A 699 21.01 6.30 -16.82
N ASP A 700 19.90 5.58 -16.68
CA ASP A 700 19.82 4.15 -16.96
C ASP A 700 19.00 3.91 -18.25
N PRO A 701 19.55 3.20 -19.25
CA PRO A 701 18.84 2.93 -20.49
C PRO A 701 17.60 2.03 -20.34
N THR A 702 17.39 1.42 -19.16
CA THR A 702 16.24 0.53 -18.87
C THR A 702 15.11 1.24 -18.13
N THR A 703 15.37 2.37 -17.48
CA THR A 703 14.36 3.14 -16.73
C THR A 703 13.88 4.34 -17.54
N TRP A 704 12.58 4.61 -17.43
CA TRP A 704 11.92 5.76 -18.05
C TRP A 704 11.09 6.48 -17.01
N GLU A 705 11.35 7.77 -16.85
CA GLU A 705 10.62 8.63 -15.93
C GLU A 705 9.57 9.47 -16.68
N THR A 706 8.49 9.79 -15.97
CA THR A 706 7.41 10.67 -16.41
C THR A 706 6.98 11.54 -15.25
N HIS A 707 6.59 12.78 -15.52
CA HIS A 707 6.04 13.67 -14.50
C HIS A 707 4.52 13.83 -14.67
N PRO A 708 3.76 13.98 -13.56
CA PRO A 708 2.34 14.30 -13.63
C PRO A 708 2.08 15.62 -14.39
N ILE A 709 0.95 15.69 -15.08
CA ILE A 709 0.60 16.81 -15.96
C ILE A 709 0.49 18.12 -15.17
N GLU A 710 -0.23 18.06 -14.05
CA GLU A 710 -0.43 19.15 -13.11
C GLU A 710 0.89 19.70 -12.55
N THR A 711 1.91 18.86 -12.41
CA THR A 711 3.23 19.28 -11.93
C THR A 711 3.93 20.17 -12.95
N ILE A 712 3.84 19.83 -14.24
CA ILE A 712 4.43 20.64 -15.33
C ILE A 712 3.66 21.95 -15.48
N VAL A 713 2.33 21.92 -15.40
CA VAL A 713 1.49 23.12 -15.45
C VAL A 713 1.75 24.02 -14.23
N ALA A 714 1.88 23.46 -13.03
CA ALA A 714 2.25 24.21 -11.83
C ALA A 714 3.62 24.89 -12.00
N ALA A 715 4.61 24.20 -12.58
CA ALA A 715 5.91 24.80 -12.89
C ALA A 715 5.78 25.98 -13.87
N GLN A 716 4.96 25.85 -14.91
CA GLN A 716 4.68 26.94 -15.86
C GLN A 716 4.06 28.15 -15.16
N LEU A 717 3.05 27.93 -14.30
CA LEU A 717 2.42 29.01 -13.55
C LEU A 717 3.37 29.69 -12.56
N LEU A 718 4.26 28.93 -11.89
CA LEU A 718 5.27 29.48 -11.00
C LEU A 718 6.29 30.34 -11.73
N GLU A 719 6.74 29.91 -12.91
CA GLU A 719 7.64 30.74 -13.73
C GLU A 719 6.97 32.05 -14.14
N LEU A 720 5.69 32.02 -14.52
CA LEU A 720 4.93 33.24 -14.83
C LEU A 720 4.75 34.14 -13.60
N ILE A 721 4.54 33.57 -12.41
CA ILE A 721 4.47 34.32 -11.15
C ILE A 721 5.80 35.02 -10.87
N GLU A 722 6.93 34.31 -10.95
CA GLU A 722 8.26 34.88 -10.72
C GLU A 722 8.60 35.95 -11.77
N ARG A 723 8.27 35.70 -13.04
CA ARG A 723 8.64 36.58 -14.15
C ARG A 723 7.76 37.82 -14.25
N GLN A 724 6.44 37.65 -14.21
CA GLN A 724 5.47 38.71 -14.51
C GLN A 724 4.82 39.27 -13.25
N SER A 725 5.08 38.70 -12.07
CA SER A 725 4.36 39.04 -10.83
C SER A 725 2.83 38.90 -10.96
N ALA A 726 2.37 38.14 -11.95
CA ALA A 726 0.98 37.82 -12.16
C ALA A 726 0.59 36.65 -11.26
N ARG A 727 -0.60 36.73 -10.66
CA ARG A 727 -1.14 35.64 -9.83
C ARG A 727 -2.49 35.13 -10.33
N ARG A 728 -3.01 35.73 -11.40
CA ARG A 728 -4.28 35.35 -12.02
C ARG A 728 -4.02 34.93 -13.45
N PHE A 729 -4.62 33.83 -13.83
CA PHE A 729 -4.42 33.22 -15.12
C PHE A 729 -5.76 32.83 -15.71
N VAL A 730 -5.96 33.04 -17.01
CA VAL A 730 -7.03 32.37 -17.76
C VAL A 730 -6.39 31.21 -18.51
N ILE A 731 -6.80 29.99 -18.16
CA ILE A 731 -6.35 28.78 -18.82
C ILE A 731 -7.44 28.29 -19.77
N HIS A 732 -7.07 27.97 -21.01
CA HIS A 732 -8.00 27.49 -22.03
C HIS A 732 -7.28 26.66 -23.09
N CYS A 733 -8.03 25.94 -23.92
CA CYS A 733 -7.50 25.13 -25.02
C CYS A 733 -7.83 25.69 -26.41
N GLY A 734 -8.09 27.00 -26.51
CA GLY A 734 -8.54 27.67 -27.74
C GLY A 734 -10.05 27.63 -27.98
N ARG A 735 -10.82 27.08 -27.04
CA ARG A 735 -12.28 27.20 -26.98
C ARG A 735 -12.70 28.52 -26.32
N PRO A 736 -13.94 28.99 -26.53
CA PRO A 736 -14.45 30.19 -25.87
C PRO A 736 -14.58 30.03 -24.35
N ASN A 737 -14.73 28.80 -23.85
CA ASN A 737 -14.74 28.51 -22.42
C ASN A 737 -13.34 28.17 -21.88
N GLY A 738 -13.14 28.37 -20.58
CA GLY A 738 -11.89 28.07 -19.89
C GLY A 738 -11.99 28.16 -18.38
N LEU A 739 -10.85 28.15 -17.70
CA LEU A 739 -10.73 28.28 -16.24
C LEU A 739 -10.04 29.59 -15.89
N LEU A 740 -10.66 30.37 -15.01
CA LEU A 740 -10.01 31.48 -14.33
C LEU A 740 -9.36 30.95 -13.06
N LEU A 741 -8.04 31.03 -12.98
CA LEU A 741 -7.25 30.64 -11.83
C LEU A 741 -6.70 31.86 -11.10
N TRP A 742 -6.66 31.78 -9.79
CA TRP A 742 -5.93 32.70 -8.93
C TRP A 742 -5.05 31.90 -7.98
N VAL A 743 -3.74 31.92 -8.22
CA VAL A 743 -2.74 31.28 -7.36
C VAL A 743 -2.62 32.08 -6.06
N PHE A 744 -3.28 31.58 -5.01
CA PHE A 744 -3.37 32.25 -3.71
C PHE A 744 -2.10 32.04 -2.90
N ASN A 745 -1.62 30.80 -2.84
CA ASN A 745 -0.33 30.47 -2.22
C ASN A 745 0.51 29.61 -3.20
N PRO A 746 1.62 30.14 -3.75
CA PRO A 746 2.46 29.40 -4.68
C PRO A 746 3.20 28.23 -4.01
N ASP A 747 3.35 28.24 -2.68
CA ASP A 747 4.03 27.18 -1.94
C ASP A 747 3.31 26.86 -0.63
N PHE A 748 2.64 25.71 -0.59
CA PHE A 748 2.07 25.20 0.64
C PHE A 748 2.31 23.70 0.78
N ARG A 749 2.48 23.25 2.03
CA ARG A 749 2.58 21.84 2.37
C ARG A 749 1.31 21.38 3.07
N TYR A 750 0.84 20.19 2.72
CA TYR A 750 -0.33 19.59 3.36
C TYR A 750 -0.23 18.06 3.43
N SER A 751 -1.04 17.45 4.28
CA SER A 751 -1.20 15.99 4.38
C SER A 751 -2.68 15.65 4.42
N SER A 752 -3.09 14.53 3.82
CA SER A 752 -4.48 14.06 3.87
C SER A 752 -4.55 12.53 3.89
N SER A 753 -5.70 11.97 4.31
CA SER A 753 -5.92 10.54 4.44
C SER A 753 -6.93 9.93 3.46
N SER A 754 -7.34 10.67 2.42
CA SER A 754 -8.29 10.17 1.41
C SER A 754 -7.77 8.93 0.67
N ALA A 755 -8.69 8.04 0.25
CA ALA A 755 -8.47 6.69 -0.26
C ALA A 755 -7.45 6.49 -1.41
N GLU A 756 -7.01 7.55 -2.09
CA GLU A 756 -6.07 7.46 -3.22
C GLU A 756 -4.70 8.14 -2.98
N HIS A 757 -4.45 8.76 -1.82
CA HIS A 757 -3.25 9.61 -1.67
C HIS A 757 -2.48 9.47 -0.35
N THR A 758 -1.17 9.64 -0.49
CA THR A 758 -0.12 9.42 0.51
C THR A 758 -0.36 10.19 1.81
N ILE A 759 -0.29 9.49 2.96
CA ILE A 759 -0.37 10.07 4.31
C ILE A 759 0.85 10.92 4.71
N SER A 760 1.77 11.17 3.78
CA SER A 760 2.98 11.99 3.96
C SER A 760 2.73 13.45 3.55
N SER A 761 3.59 14.36 4.02
CA SER A 761 3.56 15.77 3.63
C SER A 761 3.82 15.92 2.13
N GLN A 762 2.88 16.55 1.43
CA GLN A 762 2.93 16.87 0.01
C GLN A 762 3.20 18.37 -0.17
N ARG A 763 3.90 18.76 -1.24
CA ARG A 763 4.13 20.17 -1.60
C ARG A 763 3.33 20.53 -2.84
N ALA A 764 2.60 21.65 -2.77
CA ALA A 764 1.66 22.07 -3.80
C ALA A 764 1.54 23.60 -3.88
N MET A 765 0.83 24.10 -4.88
CA MET A 765 0.29 25.46 -4.91
C MET A 765 -1.21 25.45 -4.62
N LYS A 766 -1.68 26.41 -3.82
CA LYS A 766 -3.11 26.59 -3.50
C LYS A 766 -3.72 27.55 -4.50
N VAL A 767 -4.70 27.05 -5.25
CA VAL A 767 -5.32 27.76 -6.39
C VAL A 767 -6.80 27.98 -6.10
N LEU A 768 -7.28 29.19 -6.34
CA LEU A 768 -8.70 29.48 -6.42
C LEU A 768 -9.13 29.41 -7.88
N PHE A 769 -10.19 28.69 -8.20
CA PHE A 769 -10.58 28.48 -9.60
C PHE A 769 -12.08 28.65 -9.85
N GLN A 770 -12.42 29.05 -11.08
CA GLN A 770 -13.77 29.23 -11.58
C GLN A 770 -13.84 28.88 -13.07
N GLU A 771 -14.97 28.34 -13.50
CA GLU A 771 -15.29 28.19 -14.91
C GLU A 771 -15.68 29.53 -15.53
N VAL A 772 -15.26 29.72 -16.78
CA VAL A 772 -15.50 30.91 -17.58
C VAL A 772 -16.17 30.49 -18.88
N GLY A 773 -17.29 31.11 -19.21
CA GLY A 773 -18.01 30.84 -20.46
C GLY A 773 -17.48 31.60 -21.68
N ASP A 774 -16.74 32.69 -21.47
CA ASP A 774 -16.17 33.53 -22.53
C ASP A 774 -14.80 34.12 -22.10
N VAL A 775 -13.73 33.49 -22.58
CA VAL A 775 -12.33 33.84 -22.34
C VAL A 775 -11.98 35.22 -22.93
N ASP A 776 -12.48 35.54 -24.13
CA ASP A 776 -12.16 36.79 -24.83
C ASP A 776 -12.70 38.01 -24.07
N THR A 777 -13.91 37.89 -23.52
CA THR A 777 -14.51 38.94 -22.69
C THR A 777 -13.73 39.18 -21.39
N ILE A 778 -13.12 38.14 -20.81
CA ILE A 778 -12.29 38.26 -19.60
C ILE A 778 -10.93 38.88 -19.91
N LEU A 779 -10.29 38.49 -21.01
CA LEU A 779 -9.01 39.04 -21.44
C LEU A 779 -9.14 40.51 -21.90
N ASN A 780 -10.29 40.89 -22.47
CA ASN A 780 -10.54 42.23 -23.03
C ASN A 780 -11.77 42.94 -22.41
N PRO A 781 -11.74 43.32 -21.12
CA PRO A 781 -12.89 43.93 -20.47
C PRO A 781 -13.20 45.35 -20.99
N ALA A 782 -14.47 45.65 -21.25
CA ALA A 782 -14.93 46.95 -21.79
C ALA A 782 -14.69 48.17 -20.87
N ARG A 783 -14.35 47.96 -19.60
CA ARG A 783 -13.94 48.99 -18.63
C ARG A 783 -12.51 48.66 -18.20
N GLY A 784 -11.54 49.45 -18.65
CA GLY A 784 -10.11 49.10 -18.64
C GLY A 784 -9.51 48.60 -17.31
N SER A 785 -8.45 47.80 -17.49
CA SER A 785 -7.48 47.26 -16.52
C SER A 785 -8.06 46.37 -15.40
N SER A 786 -8.25 45.09 -15.71
CA SER A 786 -8.17 44.02 -14.70
C SER A 786 -6.69 43.84 -14.29
N LEU A 787 -6.42 43.82 -12.99
CA LEU A 787 -5.09 43.55 -12.40
C LEU A 787 -4.45 42.27 -12.98
N SER A 788 -3.16 42.36 -13.38
CA SER A 788 -2.21 41.28 -13.74
C SER A 788 -2.81 39.89 -14.03
N LEU A 789 -3.64 39.83 -15.07
CA LEU A 789 -4.26 38.62 -15.59
C LEU A 789 -3.49 38.17 -16.84
N GLU A 790 -2.97 36.96 -16.82
CA GLU A 790 -2.18 36.39 -17.92
C GLU A 790 -2.94 35.25 -18.61
N GLU A 791 -2.76 35.10 -19.91
CA GLU A 791 -3.34 34.01 -20.72
C GLU A 791 -2.39 32.82 -20.76
N VAL A 792 -2.91 31.61 -20.47
CA VAL A 792 -2.16 30.36 -20.60
C VAL A 792 -2.94 29.40 -21.49
N ARG A 793 -2.51 29.28 -22.73
CA ARG A 793 -3.11 28.32 -23.68
C ARG A 793 -2.46 26.95 -23.52
N LEU A 794 -3.27 25.93 -23.23
CA LEU A 794 -2.84 24.55 -23.04
C LEU A 794 -3.40 23.63 -24.14
N PRO A 795 -2.72 22.51 -24.44
CA PRO A 795 -3.33 21.45 -25.24
C PRO A 795 -4.61 20.93 -24.56
N GLU A 796 -5.60 20.51 -25.36
CA GLU A 796 -6.92 20.07 -24.85
C GLU A 796 -6.82 19.00 -23.76
N TYR A 797 -6.03 17.94 -23.98
CA TYR A 797 -5.86 16.86 -23.00
C TYR A 797 -5.18 17.34 -21.70
N VAL A 798 -4.34 18.37 -21.76
CA VAL A 798 -3.68 18.97 -20.57
C VAL A 798 -4.70 19.81 -19.82
N TYR A 799 -5.50 20.61 -20.52
CA TYR A 799 -6.58 21.39 -19.92
C TYR A 799 -7.58 20.48 -19.18
N GLU A 800 -8.06 19.42 -19.83
CA GLU A 800 -9.02 18.47 -19.23
C GLU A 800 -8.44 17.69 -18.04
N ALA A 801 -7.12 17.45 -18.05
CA ALA A 801 -6.44 16.84 -16.90
C ALA A 801 -6.39 17.82 -15.73
N VAL A 802 -5.96 19.07 -15.95
CA VAL A 802 -5.88 20.11 -14.91
C VAL A 802 -7.25 20.44 -14.32
N GLU A 803 -8.29 20.53 -15.15
CA GLU A 803 -9.67 20.76 -14.70
C GLU A 803 -10.12 19.66 -13.73
N ARG A 804 -9.95 18.40 -14.14
CA ARG A 804 -10.27 17.22 -13.33
C ARG A 804 -9.45 17.14 -12.05
N ASP A 805 -8.15 17.46 -12.11
CA ASP A 805 -7.27 17.46 -10.95
C ASP A 805 -7.70 18.54 -9.95
N LEU A 806 -8.06 19.75 -10.42
CA LEU A 806 -8.56 20.81 -9.54
C LEU A 806 -9.88 20.43 -8.87
N GLU A 807 -10.80 19.78 -9.58
CA GLU A 807 -12.05 19.27 -9.03
C GLU A 807 -11.82 18.16 -7.99
N ALA A 808 -11.04 17.14 -8.33
CA ALA A 808 -10.69 16.06 -7.41
C ALA A 808 -9.99 16.60 -6.14
N ARG A 809 -9.11 17.58 -6.29
CA ARG A 809 -8.41 18.22 -5.16
C ARG A 809 -9.32 19.12 -4.35
N ASN A 810 -10.35 19.73 -4.96
CA ASN A 810 -11.39 20.44 -4.23
C ASN A 810 -12.18 19.48 -3.33
N GLU A 811 -12.59 18.33 -3.84
CA GLU A 811 -13.36 17.34 -3.09
C GLU A 811 -12.59 16.76 -1.89
N MET A 812 -11.26 16.62 -2.02
CA MET A 812 -10.38 16.19 -0.94
C MET A 812 -10.31 17.18 0.24
N LEU A 813 -10.53 18.48 -0.01
CA LEU A 813 -10.46 19.49 1.05
C LEU A 813 -11.65 19.35 2.02
N PRO A 814 -11.46 19.72 3.30
CA PRO A 814 -12.54 19.86 4.26
C PRO A 814 -13.65 20.76 3.69
N ALA A 815 -14.92 20.43 3.95
CA ALA A 815 -16.06 21.10 3.34
C ALA A 815 -16.03 22.63 3.56
N SER A 816 -15.57 23.08 4.74
CA SER A 816 -15.42 24.51 5.04
C SER A 816 -14.35 25.22 4.21
N ALA A 817 -13.41 24.47 3.64
CA ALA A 817 -12.25 24.95 2.91
C ALA A 817 -12.39 24.79 1.38
N ARG A 818 -13.48 24.20 0.87
CA ARG A 818 -13.70 23.99 -0.57
C ARG A 818 -14.06 25.26 -1.34
N ALA A 819 -14.58 26.29 -0.66
CA ALA A 819 -14.99 27.53 -1.29
C ALA A 819 -14.43 28.74 -0.55
N PHE A 820 -14.03 29.76 -1.31
CA PHE A 820 -13.67 31.07 -0.81
C PHE A 820 -14.49 32.13 -1.56
N ARG A 821 -15.59 32.56 -0.93
CA ARG A 821 -16.62 33.41 -1.58
C ARG A 821 -17.16 32.74 -2.85
N GLU A 822 -17.02 33.39 -4.00
CA GLU A 822 -17.43 32.86 -5.30
C GLU A 822 -16.45 31.83 -5.91
N TRP A 823 -15.28 31.62 -5.32
CA TRP A 823 -14.22 30.77 -5.88
C TRP A 823 -14.25 29.35 -5.29
N LYS A 824 -14.01 28.33 -6.13
CA LYS A 824 -13.64 26.99 -5.66
C LYS A 824 -12.16 26.98 -5.26
N VAL A 825 -11.76 26.15 -4.31
CA VAL A 825 -10.38 26.01 -3.83
C VAL A 825 -9.79 24.68 -4.28
N GLY A 826 -8.65 24.68 -4.96
CA GLY A 826 -7.94 23.49 -5.41
C GLY A 826 -6.46 23.53 -5.05
N ALA A 827 -5.76 22.46 -5.40
CA ALA A 827 -4.32 22.35 -5.23
C ALA A 827 -3.68 21.72 -6.48
N LEU A 828 -2.56 22.26 -6.94
CA LEU A 828 -1.74 21.65 -7.99
C LEU A 828 -0.41 21.23 -7.38
N HIS A 829 -0.02 19.97 -7.55
CA HIS A 829 1.23 19.45 -6.99
C HIS A 829 2.44 20.08 -7.66
N ARG A 830 3.53 20.14 -6.90
CA ARG A 830 4.79 20.71 -7.36
C ARG A 830 5.85 19.63 -7.37
N SER A 831 6.81 19.77 -8.28
CA SER A 831 8.02 18.95 -8.27
C SER A 831 8.83 19.28 -7.01
N GLU A 832 9.33 18.25 -6.34
CA GLU A 832 10.38 18.36 -5.33
C GLU A 832 11.62 17.64 -5.88
N ARG A 833 12.75 18.36 -5.96
CA ARG A 833 14.05 17.71 -6.11
C ARG A 833 14.39 17.03 -4.78
N MET A 834 14.66 15.73 -4.83
CA MET A 834 15.14 14.95 -3.68
C MET A 834 16.58 15.27 -3.33
#